data_AF-A0AAF0F0K6-F1
#
_entry.id   AF-A0AAF0F0K6-F1
#
_cell.length_a   1.000
_cell.length_b   1.000
_cell.length_c   1.000
_cell.angle_alpha   90.00
_cell.angle_beta   90.00
_cell.angle_gamma   90.00
#
_symmetry.space_group_name_H-M   'P 1'
#
loop_
_entity.id
_entity.type
_entity.pdbx_description
1 polymer ?
#
loop_
_entity_poly.entity_id
_entity_poly.type
_entity_poly.pdbx_seq_one_letter_code
_entity_poly.pdbx_strand_id
1 'polypeptide(L)'
;MAGTLALFWGLAAVEKDARLGASDALVDELVRQSSQIDSGEPFVPEHGSVSVETDEAEVVEAEQRIDALSADTSYSLRRLVRGLASPRENARTGFAVALTELLSHLPSVSSHDVLVLLLKHTVTRGNLSGQEVRDLQFARIFGIYALIRSGIVYSRGSLAVYQRLFNVLLAVASNKSWISESCGWVLTELINGLESAPAWRSEALAWTADCVVANAELSPEKLALIIVLLRHPELRVTERFSPLKSPSLFATSNLTLLGSALREGAPIHLSDAPPPKPGSWNAKLPFVWDMVFDVYFGADDAARTGAAPFADMFRIMVDENLFATNASSERKSWGFQVLHLALQRAPADVLPFLFTPNLMRTWVNHLSNKDRLLHSMATKTVTVVSDAVKRNPTAGVALVTQLLGEQGRQNFDRITHTKTIESILASLDESGVQQYLAYLRGIAYSPAASDDQKHIASQRQWVCDQMLALVRSNLMPKSQGWIQEIIVFLLGFGYFDIVTPPPAPWQHVLQKPAVAFDENIQTVCRARFLSCLSELKGEVDGKPWVVHAYETLNKMGKNKAFKRLAEPVNRERMEAGATLLRSLKKAAAKASEADRVRIHAFENLLAAVIFVAHEDEEDAPDMIEPLVDAAQLLFFNKAAEDVQPIEVLVDSLVDLLEVSSAFLRGIVCSVFAQFSGEVNEHAISRIVDQLGIAEDIEGDEEQMEEDEEVQDEEEDEEEEEEEEEEIEESEEEGEDSDDEEANDDEVDPILRSKVEEAMRAIGAADDSDEDDALDDEQMISLDDKLADIFRQHSSSRRKDREAEKRDTAMFQNKVLDLLEIYAKEQSGNPLIMRIVEPLFALAKGPGDTSPQVANRAGQIIRARICKGKEQVRGGFDVQRAYESLATLHKFARSGNHSSLADLTSALSQFYTKVLLRSENADVAAVAAVYSETLSDFLRRKASPVRPAFLLDAIRRFPELGWALRDELLDGSRVSAAARAFRQVQALHMLQAVLQQQQQENTRQASADQVLAFVADVRSAIVEIVQTAARSDDSQLNAQRLKEVLRFALQAVRIGARISQEASADALVEALPPSAFASLSEDLSSSERFKNSTSLLGMLKEAQSIITRAAAAEPSRKRTAPSTGRKSKKAKSDSDA
;
A
#
# COMPACT_ATOMS: atom_id res chain seq x y z
N MET A 1 -27.55 4.48 59.90
CA MET A 1 -26.50 5.52 59.96
C MET A 1 -25.09 5.06 59.54
N ALA A 2 -24.24 4.42 60.36
CA ALA A 2 -22.80 4.22 60.02
C ALA A 2 -22.55 3.30 58.80
N GLY A 3 -23.39 2.27 58.59
CA GLY A 3 -23.30 1.39 57.41
C GLY A 3 -23.78 2.04 56.11
N THR A 4 -24.90 2.78 56.16
CA THR A 4 -25.54 3.45 55.02
C THR A 4 -24.65 4.55 54.42
N LEU A 5 -23.86 5.24 55.25
CA LEU A 5 -22.93 6.29 54.80
C LEU A 5 -21.79 5.75 53.91
N ALA A 6 -21.36 4.50 54.11
CA ALA A 6 -20.31 3.88 53.31
C ALA A 6 -20.77 3.62 51.86
N LEU A 7 -22.07 3.44 51.64
CA LEU A 7 -22.65 3.11 50.34
C LEU A 7 -22.68 4.31 49.38
N PHE A 8 -22.59 5.54 49.89
CA PHE A 8 -22.55 6.75 49.06
C PHE A 8 -21.22 6.96 48.31
N TRP A 9 -20.11 6.38 48.80
CA TRP A 9 -18.78 6.62 48.21
C TRP A 9 -18.68 6.02 46.80
N GLY A 10 -19.30 4.87 46.57
CA GLY A 10 -19.30 4.18 45.28
C GLY A 10 -20.10 4.90 44.18
N LEU A 11 -21.03 5.79 44.54
CA LEU A 11 -21.81 6.57 43.56
C LEU A 11 -20.93 7.52 42.73
N ALA A 12 -19.77 7.91 43.25
CA ALA A 12 -18.80 8.76 42.56
C ALA A 12 -17.65 7.98 41.90
N ALA A 13 -17.78 6.66 41.72
CA ALA A 13 -16.76 5.84 41.05
C ALA A 13 -16.60 6.23 39.57
N VAL A 14 -15.41 6.06 39.00
CA VAL A 14 -15.13 6.31 37.57
C VAL A 14 -15.70 5.19 36.70
N GLU A 15 -15.64 3.95 37.18
CA GLU A 15 -16.18 2.78 36.50
C GLU A 15 -17.70 2.74 36.56
N LYS A 16 -18.34 2.46 35.41
CA LYS A 16 -19.81 2.39 35.28
C LYS A 16 -20.41 1.31 36.18
N ASP A 17 -19.84 0.12 36.17
CA ASP A 17 -20.39 -1.03 36.91
C ASP A 17 -20.26 -0.84 38.42
N ALA A 18 -19.16 -0.23 38.88
CA ALA A 18 -18.99 0.11 40.29
C ALA A 18 -20.03 1.14 40.77
N ARG A 19 -20.39 2.12 39.93
CA ARG A 19 -21.46 3.09 40.23
C ARG A 19 -22.84 2.44 40.27
N LEU A 20 -23.12 1.52 39.35
CA LEU A 20 -24.39 0.80 39.33
C LEU A 20 -24.53 -0.09 40.57
N GLY A 21 -23.52 -0.91 40.88
CA GLY A 21 -23.55 -1.76 42.07
C GLY A 21 -23.64 -0.97 43.38
N ALA A 22 -23.04 0.23 43.45
CA ALA A 22 -23.20 1.12 44.60
C ALA A 22 -24.59 1.74 44.71
N SER A 23 -25.22 2.06 43.57
CA SER A 23 -26.62 2.51 43.52
C SER A 23 -27.55 1.42 44.03
N ASP A 24 -27.40 0.20 43.52
CA ASP A 24 -28.23 -0.96 43.91
C ASP A 24 -28.10 -1.24 45.41
N ALA A 25 -26.87 -1.34 45.93
CA ALA A 25 -26.64 -1.62 47.34
C ALA A 25 -27.20 -0.53 48.27
N LEU A 26 -27.12 0.75 47.87
CA LEU A 26 -27.70 1.85 48.62
C LEU A 26 -29.23 1.79 48.61
N VAL A 27 -29.83 1.57 47.44
CA VAL A 27 -31.30 1.51 47.30
C VAL A 27 -31.86 0.31 48.06
N ASP A 28 -31.30 -0.88 47.88
CA ASP A 28 -31.74 -2.11 48.55
C ASP A 28 -31.79 -1.93 50.07
N GLU A 29 -30.74 -1.36 50.66
CA GLU A 29 -30.68 -1.14 52.11
C GLU A 29 -31.70 -0.10 52.58
N LEU A 30 -31.94 0.97 51.80
CA LEU A 30 -32.92 2.01 52.13
C LEU A 30 -34.37 1.53 51.96
N VAL A 31 -34.66 0.73 50.94
CA VAL A 31 -35.98 0.13 50.69
C VAL A 31 -36.31 -0.91 51.75
N ARG A 32 -35.33 -1.72 52.16
CA ARG A 32 -35.47 -2.67 53.27
C ARG A 32 -35.81 -1.98 54.60
N GLN A 33 -35.30 -0.78 54.82
CA GLN A 33 -35.58 0.01 56.03
C GLN A 33 -36.89 0.79 55.96
N SER A 34 -37.29 1.29 54.78
CA SER A 34 -38.54 2.07 54.61
C SER A 34 -39.80 1.19 54.68
N SER A 35 -39.74 -0.05 54.19
CA SER A 35 -40.85 -1.02 54.21
C SER A 35 -41.39 -1.38 55.61
N GLN A 36 -40.74 -0.93 56.69
CA GLN A 36 -41.17 -1.15 58.08
C GLN A 36 -41.92 0.04 58.71
N ILE A 37 -41.92 1.23 58.10
CA ILE A 37 -42.41 2.48 58.70
C ILE A 37 -43.40 3.24 57.79
N ASP A 38 -43.42 2.94 56.50
CA ASP A 38 -43.95 3.86 55.48
C ASP A 38 -45.32 3.42 54.93
N SER A 39 -46.40 3.79 55.63
CA SER A 39 -47.79 3.46 55.24
C SER A 39 -48.68 4.68 54.96
N GLY A 40 -48.09 5.87 54.80
CA GLY A 40 -48.83 7.11 54.48
C GLY A 40 -49.11 7.26 52.99
N GLU A 41 -50.28 7.79 52.63
CA GLU A 41 -50.54 8.20 51.24
C GLU A 41 -49.65 9.39 50.86
N PRO A 42 -49.04 9.39 49.66
CA PRO A 42 -48.20 10.49 49.21
C PRO A 42 -49.04 11.77 49.06
N PHE A 43 -48.51 12.89 49.55
CA PHE A 43 -49.16 14.19 49.38
C PHE A 43 -49.19 14.59 47.91
N VAL A 44 -50.38 14.79 47.34
CA VAL A 44 -50.55 15.34 45.99
C VAL A 44 -51.26 16.68 46.10
N PRO A 45 -50.63 17.80 45.75
CA PRO A 45 -51.27 19.11 45.88
C PRO A 45 -52.43 19.25 44.89
N GLU A 46 -53.64 19.54 45.40
CA GLU A 46 -54.84 19.83 44.59
C GLU A 46 -54.70 21.14 43.80
N HIS A 47 -54.06 22.15 44.41
CA HIS A 47 -53.67 23.41 43.77
C HIS A 47 -52.20 23.68 44.11
N GLY A 48 -51.31 23.56 43.12
CA GLY A 48 -49.87 23.74 43.30
C GLY A 48 -49.34 25.01 42.65
N SER A 49 -48.28 25.57 43.22
CA SER A 49 -47.54 26.69 42.60
C SER A 49 -46.89 26.25 41.30
N VAL A 50 -47.05 27.04 40.25
CA VAL A 50 -46.36 26.87 38.95
C VAL A 50 -45.06 27.70 38.90
N SER A 51 -44.72 28.39 40.00
CA SER A 51 -43.52 29.21 40.12
C SER A 51 -42.24 28.38 40.04
N VAL A 52 -41.23 28.91 39.36
CA VAL A 52 -39.89 28.30 39.25
C VAL A 52 -39.11 28.39 40.57
N GLU A 53 -39.57 29.24 41.49
CA GLU A 53 -38.99 29.39 42.83
C GLU A 53 -39.92 28.79 43.89
N THR A 54 -39.34 28.43 45.04
CA THR A 54 -40.07 27.96 46.23
C THR A 54 -40.16 29.08 47.26
N ASP A 55 -41.30 29.21 47.94
CA ASP A 55 -41.41 30.07 49.12
C ASP A 55 -41.02 29.32 50.42
N GLU A 56 -40.78 30.06 51.50
CA GLU A 56 -40.31 29.47 52.77
C GLU A 56 -41.36 28.54 53.41
N ALA A 57 -42.65 28.82 53.24
CA ALA A 57 -43.72 28.00 53.82
C ALA A 57 -43.81 26.64 53.11
N GLU A 58 -43.78 26.65 51.79
CA GLU A 58 -43.75 25.45 50.93
C GLU A 58 -42.56 24.55 51.26
N VAL A 59 -41.38 25.16 51.45
CA VAL A 59 -40.16 24.42 51.85
C VAL A 59 -40.33 23.76 53.20
N VAL A 60 -40.85 24.48 54.20
CA VAL A 60 -41.04 23.95 55.56
C VAL A 60 -42.02 22.78 55.55
N GLU A 61 -43.13 22.88 54.82
CA GLU A 61 -44.12 21.81 54.72
C GLU A 61 -43.58 20.56 54.01
N ALA A 62 -42.84 20.75 52.91
CA ALA A 62 -42.19 19.64 52.20
C ALA A 62 -41.16 18.94 53.09
N GLU A 63 -40.36 19.70 53.85
CA GLU A 63 -39.38 19.10 54.77
C GLU A 63 -40.03 18.35 55.93
N GLN A 64 -41.15 18.85 56.47
CA GLN A 64 -41.91 18.14 57.51
C GLN A 64 -42.41 16.78 57.01
N ARG A 65 -42.90 16.71 55.76
CA ARG A 65 -43.32 15.44 55.14
C ARG A 65 -42.13 14.51 54.87
N ILE A 66 -41.01 15.03 54.41
CA ILE A 66 -39.78 14.24 54.22
C ILE A 66 -39.20 13.75 55.56
N ASP A 67 -39.32 14.54 56.63
CA ASP A 67 -38.88 14.15 57.99
C ASP A 67 -39.82 13.15 58.68
N ALA A 68 -41.04 12.96 58.16
CA ALA A 68 -41.91 11.88 58.60
C ALA A 68 -41.45 10.49 58.09
N LEU A 69 -40.53 10.45 57.13
CA LEU A 69 -39.89 9.22 56.65
C LEU A 69 -38.88 8.68 57.68
N SER A 70 -38.33 7.49 57.43
CA SER A 70 -37.21 6.97 58.23
C SER A 70 -36.03 7.96 58.21
N ALA A 71 -35.32 8.09 59.33
CA ALA A 71 -34.19 9.03 59.44
C ALA A 71 -33.10 8.77 58.38
N ASP A 72 -32.83 7.50 58.06
CA ASP A 72 -31.86 7.11 57.03
C ASP A 72 -32.39 7.43 55.61
N THR A 73 -33.70 7.28 55.34
CA THR A 73 -34.34 7.64 54.06
C THR A 73 -34.38 9.15 53.84
N SER A 74 -34.82 9.92 54.84
CA SER A 74 -34.87 11.38 54.80
C SER A 74 -33.47 11.99 54.59
N TYR A 75 -32.46 11.48 55.33
CA TYR A 75 -31.07 11.87 55.13
C TYR A 75 -30.57 11.54 53.73
N SER A 76 -30.88 10.33 53.23
CA SER A 76 -30.43 9.86 51.93
C SER A 76 -31.05 10.65 50.79
N LEU A 77 -32.34 10.96 50.82
CA LEU A 77 -32.99 11.83 49.83
C LEU A 77 -32.32 13.21 49.77
N ARG A 78 -32.08 13.85 50.92
CA ARG A 78 -31.36 15.15 50.96
C ARG A 78 -29.95 15.04 50.43
N ARG A 79 -29.23 13.96 50.76
CA ARG A 79 -27.85 13.75 50.30
C ARG A 79 -27.79 13.48 48.79
N LEU A 80 -28.71 12.69 48.26
CA LEU A 80 -28.81 12.40 46.84
C LEU A 80 -29.13 13.68 46.06
N VAL A 81 -30.14 14.44 46.48
CA VAL A 81 -30.52 15.73 45.86
C VAL A 81 -29.38 16.74 45.88
N ARG A 82 -28.67 16.88 47.02
CA ARG A 82 -27.49 17.77 47.10
C ARG A 82 -26.32 17.26 46.24
N GLY A 83 -26.16 15.95 46.12
CA GLY A 83 -25.12 15.31 45.31
C GLY A 83 -25.25 15.56 43.81
N LEU A 84 -26.44 15.92 43.33
CA LEU A 84 -26.67 16.29 41.92
C LEU A 84 -25.92 17.56 41.49
N ALA A 85 -25.55 18.44 42.44
CA ALA A 85 -24.76 19.65 42.20
C ALA A 85 -23.24 19.39 42.30
N SER A 86 -22.80 18.12 42.25
CA SER A 86 -21.38 17.79 42.26
C SER A 86 -20.66 18.33 41.01
N PRO A 87 -19.45 18.91 41.13
CA PRO A 87 -18.64 19.30 39.97
C PRO A 87 -18.11 18.10 39.17
N ARG A 88 -18.20 16.88 39.73
CA ARG A 88 -17.72 15.64 39.08
C ARG A 88 -18.84 15.01 38.27
N GLU A 89 -18.63 14.84 36.96
CA GLU A 89 -19.63 14.28 36.03
C GLU A 89 -20.11 12.88 36.44
N ASN A 90 -19.18 11.97 36.71
CA ASN A 90 -19.50 10.61 37.15
C ASN A 90 -20.30 10.57 38.46
N ALA A 91 -20.02 11.49 39.39
CA ALA A 91 -20.80 11.61 40.61
C ALA A 91 -22.24 12.06 40.31
N ARG A 92 -22.43 13.10 39.49
CA ARG A 92 -23.78 13.58 39.11
C ARG A 92 -24.63 12.46 38.53
N THR A 93 -24.07 11.66 37.63
CA THR A 93 -24.77 10.50 37.06
C THR A 93 -25.10 9.44 38.12
N GLY A 94 -24.16 9.08 39.00
CA GLY A 94 -24.41 8.09 40.06
C GLY A 94 -25.46 8.54 41.07
N PHE A 95 -25.41 9.80 41.50
CA PHE A 95 -26.43 10.40 42.37
C PHE A 95 -27.81 10.44 41.70
N ALA A 96 -27.88 10.77 40.41
CA ALA A 96 -29.14 10.80 39.66
C ALA A 96 -29.75 9.40 39.48
N VAL A 97 -28.94 8.38 39.17
CA VAL A 97 -29.38 6.99 39.05
C VAL A 97 -29.91 6.47 40.39
N ALA A 98 -29.13 6.63 41.48
CA ALA A 98 -29.56 6.20 42.80
C ALA A 98 -30.83 6.95 43.27
N LEU A 99 -30.97 8.24 42.96
CA LEU A 99 -32.20 8.99 43.25
C LEU A 99 -33.39 8.46 42.44
N THR A 100 -33.21 8.21 41.15
CA THR A 100 -34.26 7.67 40.27
C THR A 100 -34.78 6.35 40.81
N GLU A 101 -33.87 5.43 41.12
CA GLU A 101 -34.23 4.09 41.59
C GLU A 101 -34.82 4.13 43.00
N LEU A 102 -34.26 4.94 43.92
CA LEU A 102 -34.85 5.08 45.25
C LEU A 102 -36.30 5.58 45.19
N LEU A 103 -36.58 6.58 44.34
CA LEU A 103 -37.92 7.16 44.22
C LEU A 103 -38.96 6.20 43.63
N SER A 104 -38.57 5.27 42.75
CA SER A 104 -39.49 4.28 42.19
C SER A 104 -40.02 3.32 43.27
N HIS A 105 -39.24 3.05 44.32
CA HIS A 105 -39.58 2.13 45.41
C HIS A 105 -40.18 2.78 46.68
N LEU A 106 -40.25 4.11 46.77
CA LEU A 106 -40.78 4.81 47.96
C LEU A 106 -42.23 5.30 47.78
N PRO A 107 -43.26 4.55 48.20
CA PRO A 107 -44.66 4.83 47.88
C PRO A 107 -45.21 6.13 48.50
N SER A 108 -44.66 6.54 49.65
CA SER A 108 -45.07 7.72 50.43
C SER A 108 -44.51 9.05 49.92
N VAL A 109 -43.48 9.00 49.07
CA VAL A 109 -42.77 10.19 48.60
C VAL A 109 -43.48 10.77 47.38
N SER A 110 -43.85 12.05 47.47
CA SER A 110 -44.48 12.77 46.37
C SER A 110 -43.44 13.39 45.42
N SER A 111 -43.81 13.52 44.15
CA SER A 111 -43.01 14.27 43.17
C SER A 111 -42.87 15.76 43.54
N HIS A 112 -43.88 16.33 44.21
CA HIS A 112 -43.88 17.71 44.68
C HIS A 112 -42.80 17.96 45.73
N ASP A 113 -42.73 17.16 46.80
CA ASP A 113 -41.82 17.40 47.91
C ASP A 113 -40.35 17.28 47.47
N VAL A 114 -40.05 16.33 46.59
CA VAL A 114 -38.70 16.16 46.04
C VAL A 114 -38.33 17.32 45.09
N LEU A 115 -39.29 17.81 44.31
CA LEU A 115 -39.08 19.01 43.47
C LEU A 115 -38.81 20.26 44.32
N VAL A 116 -39.57 20.47 45.40
CA VAL A 116 -39.34 21.57 46.35
C VAL A 116 -37.96 21.46 46.98
N LEU A 117 -37.57 20.26 47.42
CA LEU A 117 -36.25 20.00 47.99
C LEU A 117 -35.12 20.26 46.96
N LEU A 118 -35.32 19.89 45.70
CA LEU A 118 -34.39 20.16 44.60
C LEU A 118 -34.24 21.66 44.36
N LEU A 119 -35.33 22.40 44.28
CA LEU A 119 -35.31 23.85 44.04
C LEU A 119 -34.66 24.60 45.21
N LYS A 120 -34.96 24.20 46.47
CA LYS A 120 -34.30 24.70 47.68
C LYS A 120 -32.77 24.55 47.61
N HIS A 121 -32.30 23.38 47.18
CA HIS A 121 -30.88 23.07 47.15
C HIS A 121 -30.16 23.56 45.88
N THR A 122 -30.88 24.14 44.92
CA THR A 122 -30.32 24.63 43.65
C THR A 122 -30.59 26.12 43.42
N VAL A 123 -30.70 26.93 44.47
CA VAL A 123 -30.91 28.38 44.36
C VAL A 123 -29.67 29.06 43.77
N THR A 124 -29.85 29.85 42.72
CA THR A 124 -28.77 30.52 41.98
C THR A 124 -28.63 32.01 42.34
N ARG A 125 -28.93 32.39 43.59
CA ARG A 125 -28.86 33.78 44.08
C ARG A 125 -27.56 34.01 44.86
N GLY A 126 -26.97 35.22 44.74
CA GLY A 126 -25.75 35.61 45.45
C GLY A 126 -24.50 35.64 44.57
N ASN A 127 -23.32 35.83 45.19
CA ASN A 127 -22.04 35.93 44.49
C ASN A 127 -21.44 34.53 44.21
N LEU A 128 -22.12 33.75 43.37
CA LEU A 128 -21.70 32.40 42.98
C LEU A 128 -20.75 32.45 41.78
N SER A 129 -19.78 31.55 41.73
CA SER A 129 -18.90 31.38 40.56
C SER A 129 -19.68 30.81 39.37
N GLY A 130 -19.17 31.04 38.15
CA GLY A 130 -19.80 30.49 36.93
C GLY A 130 -19.86 28.96 36.90
N GLN A 131 -18.91 28.27 37.55
CA GLN A 131 -18.89 26.82 37.67
C GLN A 131 -19.96 26.33 38.67
N GLU A 132 -20.13 27.00 39.81
CA GLU A 132 -21.20 26.66 40.76
C GLU A 132 -22.58 26.87 40.14
N VAL A 133 -22.80 27.97 39.42
CA VAL A 133 -24.05 28.20 38.69
C VAL A 133 -24.30 27.06 37.69
N ARG A 134 -23.28 26.66 36.93
CA ARG A 134 -23.36 25.53 35.99
C ARG A 134 -23.76 24.23 36.70
N ASP A 135 -23.11 23.89 37.80
CA ASP A 135 -23.36 22.64 38.53
C ASP A 135 -24.78 22.60 39.14
N LEU A 136 -25.28 23.73 39.64
CA LEU A 136 -26.66 23.86 40.13
C LEU A 136 -27.70 23.73 39.00
N GLN A 137 -27.43 24.25 37.80
CA GLN A 137 -28.33 24.07 36.65
C GLN A 137 -28.38 22.62 36.19
N PHE A 138 -27.22 21.93 36.14
CA PHE A 138 -27.20 20.50 35.88
C PHE A 138 -27.95 19.70 36.94
N ALA A 139 -27.81 20.07 38.22
CA ALA A 139 -28.55 19.43 39.30
C ALA A 139 -30.07 19.50 39.09
N ARG A 140 -30.59 20.65 38.62
CA ARG A 140 -32.01 20.79 38.25
C ARG A 140 -32.41 19.86 37.12
N ILE A 141 -31.61 19.75 36.05
CA ILE A 141 -31.90 18.86 34.92
C ILE A 141 -31.89 17.39 35.38
N PHE A 142 -30.82 16.95 36.04
CA PHE A 142 -30.69 15.56 36.51
C PHE A 142 -31.77 15.22 37.55
N GLY A 143 -32.11 16.15 38.45
CA GLY A 143 -33.16 15.95 39.44
C GLY A 143 -34.54 15.82 38.80
N ILE A 144 -34.89 16.71 37.87
CA ILE A 144 -36.15 16.61 37.11
C ILE A 144 -36.19 15.33 36.28
N TYR A 145 -35.09 14.98 35.62
CA TYR A 145 -34.99 13.74 34.87
C TYR A 145 -35.17 12.51 35.77
N ALA A 146 -34.61 12.51 36.99
CA ALA A 146 -34.82 11.44 37.96
C ALA A 146 -36.30 11.33 38.41
N LEU A 147 -37.00 12.46 38.58
CA LEU A 147 -38.44 12.48 38.86
C LEU A 147 -39.26 11.87 37.70
N ILE A 148 -38.90 12.21 36.46
CA ILE A 148 -39.55 11.68 35.25
C ILE A 148 -39.32 10.17 35.14
N ARG A 149 -38.06 9.73 35.22
CA ARG A 149 -37.66 8.34 35.01
C ARG A 149 -38.12 7.39 36.12
N SER A 150 -38.29 7.88 37.34
CA SER A 150 -38.86 7.10 38.45
C SER A 150 -40.38 6.90 38.32
N GLY A 151 -41.03 7.63 37.40
CA GLY A 151 -42.48 7.54 37.16
C GLY A 151 -43.35 8.24 38.22
N ILE A 152 -42.75 8.83 39.26
CA ILE A 152 -43.50 9.43 40.37
C ILE A 152 -44.23 10.72 39.96
N VAL A 153 -43.77 11.40 38.91
CA VAL A 153 -44.46 12.57 38.33
C VAL A 153 -45.86 12.20 37.85
N TYR A 154 -46.01 11.01 37.27
CA TYR A 154 -47.26 10.57 36.67
C TYR A 154 -48.14 9.78 37.64
N SER A 155 -47.53 8.91 38.45
CA SER A 155 -48.26 8.08 39.42
C SER A 155 -48.63 8.81 40.71
N ARG A 156 -47.83 9.81 41.13
CA ARG A 156 -47.92 10.51 42.42
C ARG A 156 -47.64 12.02 42.26
N GLY A 157 -48.23 12.59 41.21
CA GLY A 157 -48.10 14.01 40.89
C GLY A 157 -49.41 14.60 40.39
N SER A 158 -49.40 15.92 40.18
CA SER A 158 -50.54 16.67 39.67
C SER A 158 -50.16 17.49 38.44
N LEU A 159 -51.16 17.99 37.72
CA LEU A 159 -50.97 18.90 36.59
C LEU A 159 -50.07 20.10 36.96
N ALA A 160 -50.23 20.65 38.18
CA ALA A 160 -49.43 21.76 38.65
C ALA A 160 -47.94 21.39 38.80
N VAL A 161 -47.63 20.17 39.28
CA VAL A 161 -46.24 19.68 39.36
C VAL A 161 -45.66 19.49 37.96
N TYR A 162 -46.41 18.90 37.03
CA TYR A 162 -46.00 18.77 35.63
C TYR A 162 -45.68 20.14 35.01
N GLN A 163 -46.57 21.11 35.15
CA GLN A 163 -46.39 22.48 34.64
C GLN A 163 -45.18 23.17 35.29
N ARG A 164 -44.97 22.98 36.59
CA ARG A 164 -43.80 23.52 37.29
C ARG A 164 -42.50 22.91 36.79
N LEU A 165 -42.43 21.58 36.61
CA LEU A 165 -41.26 20.90 36.04
C LEU A 165 -40.93 21.43 34.65
N PHE A 166 -41.95 21.58 33.81
CA PHE A 166 -41.83 22.14 32.45
C PHE A 166 -41.26 23.57 32.49
N ASN A 167 -41.82 24.44 33.34
CA ASN A 167 -41.35 25.82 33.47
C ASN A 167 -39.95 25.93 34.08
N VAL A 168 -39.59 25.06 35.02
CA VAL A 168 -38.22 25.00 35.55
C VAL A 168 -37.24 24.63 34.44
N LEU A 169 -37.55 23.64 33.59
CA LEU A 169 -36.70 23.27 32.46
C LEU A 169 -36.55 24.42 31.44
N LEU A 170 -37.62 25.18 31.16
CA LEU A 170 -37.54 26.38 30.31
C LEU A 170 -36.67 27.47 30.94
N ALA A 171 -36.78 27.69 32.25
CA ALA A 171 -35.95 28.65 32.96
C ALA A 171 -34.47 28.23 33.01
N VAL A 172 -34.18 26.93 33.05
CA VAL A 172 -32.81 26.40 32.93
C VAL A 172 -32.29 26.64 31.50
N ALA A 173 -33.11 26.33 30.49
CA ALA A 173 -32.75 26.50 29.08
C ALA A 173 -32.46 27.96 28.71
N SER A 174 -33.14 28.93 29.34
CA SER A 174 -32.93 30.36 29.08
C SER A 174 -31.64 30.92 29.69
N ASN A 175 -30.92 30.17 30.52
CA ASN A 175 -29.69 30.65 31.17
C ASN A 175 -28.51 30.73 30.21
N LYS A 176 -28.20 29.63 29.51
CA LYS A 176 -27.11 29.54 28.51
C LYS A 176 -27.53 28.64 27.36
N SER A 177 -27.08 28.97 26.17
CA SER A 177 -27.38 28.22 24.94
C SER A 177 -26.94 26.76 24.96
N TRP A 178 -25.75 26.45 25.49
CA TRP A 178 -25.22 25.07 25.53
C TRP A 178 -26.04 24.10 26.40
N ILE A 179 -26.86 24.59 27.33
CA ILE A 179 -27.68 23.73 28.21
C ILE A 179 -29.09 23.48 27.64
N SER A 180 -29.50 24.29 26.67
CA SER A 180 -30.83 24.25 26.04
C SER A 180 -31.17 22.88 25.48
N GLU A 181 -30.24 22.27 24.74
CA GLU A 181 -30.47 20.98 24.07
C GLU A 181 -30.82 19.89 25.09
N SER A 182 -30.12 19.84 26.22
CA SER A 182 -30.39 18.89 27.30
C SER A 182 -31.76 19.12 27.94
N CYS A 183 -32.16 20.38 28.14
CA CYS A 183 -33.50 20.71 28.64
C CYS A 183 -34.59 20.31 27.65
N GLY A 184 -34.40 20.58 26.36
CA GLY A 184 -35.32 20.18 25.30
C GLY A 184 -35.53 18.68 25.23
N TRP A 185 -34.45 17.91 25.34
CA TRP A 185 -34.53 16.45 25.40
C TRP A 185 -35.29 15.96 26.65
N VAL A 186 -35.00 16.50 27.84
CA VAL A 186 -35.75 16.13 29.06
C VAL A 186 -37.23 16.53 28.97
N LEU A 187 -37.56 17.63 28.29
CA LEU A 187 -38.95 18.01 28.01
C LEU A 187 -39.65 16.98 27.10
N THR A 188 -38.96 16.42 26.10
CA THR A 188 -39.53 15.33 25.29
C THR A 188 -39.82 14.08 26.13
N GLU A 189 -38.92 13.71 27.04
CA GLU A 189 -39.13 12.60 27.98
C GLU A 189 -40.29 12.87 28.96
N LEU A 190 -40.42 14.11 29.44
CA LEU A 190 -41.54 14.53 30.29
C LEU A 190 -42.89 14.33 29.60
N ILE A 191 -43.00 14.66 28.31
CA ILE A 191 -44.22 14.46 27.52
C ILE A 191 -44.44 12.97 27.24
N ASN A 192 -43.40 12.23 26.84
CA ASN A 192 -43.48 10.79 26.56
C ASN A 192 -44.01 10.00 27.76
N GLY A 193 -43.58 10.32 28.99
CA GLY A 193 -44.05 9.61 30.18
C GLY A 193 -45.54 9.78 30.50
N LEU A 194 -46.24 10.73 29.85
CA LEU A 194 -47.70 10.83 29.92
C LEU A 194 -48.39 9.58 29.36
N GLU A 195 -47.71 8.73 28.57
CA GLU A 195 -48.21 7.41 28.10
C GLU A 195 -48.73 6.52 29.24
N SER A 196 -48.22 6.71 30.47
CA SER A 196 -48.75 6.09 31.69
C SER A 196 -50.20 6.46 32.04
N ALA A 197 -50.80 7.40 31.31
CA ALA A 197 -52.19 7.84 31.38
C ALA A 197 -52.65 8.35 32.77
N PRO A 198 -51.97 9.36 33.36
CA PRO A 198 -52.47 10.02 34.56
C PRO A 198 -53.82 10.71 34.30
N ALA A 199 -54.62 10.91 35.35
CA ALA A 199 -55.97 11.49 35.24
C ALA A 199 -56.00 12.87 34.54
N TRP A 200 -54.93 13.66 34.71
CA TRP A 200 -54.76 15.00 34.15
C TRP A 200 -54.01 15.00 32.79
N ARG A 201 -53.84 13.84 32.15
CA ARG A 201 -53.09 13.68 30.88
C ARG A 201 -53.58 14.64 29.79
N SER A 202 -54.89 14.67 29.53
CA SER A 202 -55.45 15.48 28.44
C SER A 202 -55.23 16.98 28.67
N GLU A 203 -55.34 17.44 29.92
CA GLU A 203 -55.08 18.83 30.30
C GLU A 203 -53.59 19.18 30.15
N ALA A 204 -52.68 18.29 30.56
CA ALA A 204 -51.25 18.47 30.36
C ALA A 204 -50.85 18.53 28.89
N LEU A 205 -51.41 17.66 28.04
CA LEU A 205 -51.17 17.66 26.60
C LEU A 205 -51.67 18.94 25.93
N ALA A 206 -52.91 19.36 26.24
CA ALA A 206 -53.47 20.61 25.72
C ALA A 206 -52.64 21.83 26.14
N TRP A 207 -52.29 21.92 27.42
CA TRP A 207 -51.46 23.01 27.95
C TRP A 207 -50.05 23.02 27.32
N THR A 208 -49.44 21.86 27.12
CA THR A 208 -48.13 21.75 26.48
C THR A 208 -48.20 22.20 25.02
N ALA A 209 -49.24 21.79 24.29
CA ALA A 209 -49.49 22.24 22.93
C ALA A 209 -49.65 23.77 22.88
N ASP A 210 -50.40 24.36 23.82
CA ASP A 210 -50.58 25.81 23.93
C ASP A 210 -49.24 26.54 24.13
N CYS A 211 -48.37 26.02 25.01
CA CYS A 211 -47.02 26.57 25.23
C CYS A 211 -46.15 26.48 23.97
N VAL A 212 -46.21 25.37 23.24
CA VAL A 212 -45.43 25.17 22.01
C VAL A 212 -45.88 26.13 20.91
N VAL A 213 -47.18 26.37 20.74
CA VAL A 213 -47.69 27.23 19.66
C VAL A 213 -47.69 28.73 19.99
N ALA A 214 -47.40 29.10 21.24
CA ALA A 214 -47.48 30.49 21.71
C ALA A 214 -46.55 31.47 20.98
N ASN A 215 -45.33 31.05 20.60
CA ASN A 215 -44.36 31.85 19.85
C ASN A 215 -44.16 31.27 18.44
N ALA A 216 -43.87 32.11 17.44
CA ALA A 216 -43.56 31.75 16.06
C ALA A 216 -42.10 31.28 15.81
N GLU A 217 -41.17 31.47 16.73
CA GLU A 217 -39.79 31.00 16.56
C GLU A 217 -39.70 29.46 16.59
N LEU A 218 -38.89 28.87 15.71
CA LEU A 218 -38.67 27.43 15.63
C LEU A 218 -37.22 27.10 15.96
N SER A 219 -37.03 26.31 17.02
CA SER A 219 -35.74 25.73 17.41
C SER A 219 -35.70 24.22 17.15
N PRO A 220 -34.52 23.57 17.12
CA PRO A 220 -34.41 22.12 17.04
C PRO A 220 -35.20 21.40 18.15
N GLU A 221 -35.14 21.88 19.39
CA GLU A 221 -35.85 21.28 20.51
C GLU A 221 -37.36 21.50 20.42
N LYS A 222 -37.80 22.69 19.98
CA LYS A 222 -39.22 22.94 19.74
C LYS A 222 -39.76 22.05 18.63
N LEU A 223 -38.99 21.83 17.57
CA LEU A 223 -39.34 20.86 16.52
C LEU A 223 -39.48 19.46 17.12
N ALA A 224 -38.58 19.04 18.01
CA ALA A 224 -38.70 17.77 18.73
C ALA A 224 -40.00 17.67 19.56
N LEU A 225 -40.37 18.73 20.29
CA LEU A 225 -41.65 18.78 21.02
C LEU A 225 -42.85 18.68 20.07
N ILE A 226 -42.82 19.36 18.92
CA ILE A 226 -43.87 19.24 17.91
C ILE A 226 -43.96 17.79 17.41
N ILE A 227 -42.84 17.14 17.10
CA ILE A 227 -42.81 15.73 16.66
C ILE A 227 -43.41 14.80 17.71
N VAL A 228 -43.08 14.98 19.00
CA VAL A 228 -43.68 14.17 20.07
C VAL A 228 -45.20 14.40 20.16
N LEU A 229 -45.66 15.65 20.06
CA LEU A 229 -47.09 15.98 20.10
C LEU A 229 -47.87 15.53 18.85
N LEU A 230 -47.22 15.24 17.72
CA LEU A 230 -47.88 14.67 16.53
C LEU A 230 -48.48 13.28 16.79
N ARG A 231 -48.00 12.57 17.81
CA ARG A 231 -48.58 11.29 18.27
C ARG A 231 -49.98 11.47 18.87
N HIS A 232 -50.42 12.72 19.05
CA HIS A 232 -51.69 13.15 19.61
C HIS A 232 -52.43 14.05 18.61
N PRO A 233 -52.99 13.48 17.52
CA PRO A 233 -53.59 14.24 16.43
C PRO A 233 -54.75 15.13 16.86
N GLU A 234 -55.42 14.82 17.98
CA GLU A 234 -56.48 15.62 18.59
C GLU A 234 -56.02 17.05 18.97
N LEU A 235 -54.72 17.26 19.19
CA LEU A 235 -54.16 18.55 19.59
C LEU A 235 -54.00 19.54 18.43
N ARG A 236 -54.00 19.03 17.17
CA ARG A 236 -53.84 19.81 15.92
C ARG A 236 -52.69 20.83 15.97
N VAL A 237 -51.56 20.43 16.57
CA VAL A 237 -50.43 21.34 16.88
C VAL A 237 -49.87 22.02 15.63
N THR A 238 -49.70 21.29 14.53
CA THR A 238 -49.18 21.83 13.27
C THR A 238 -50.10 22.86 12.63
N GLU A 239 -51.41 22.71 12.77
CA GLU A 239 -52.40 23.67 12.25
C GLU A 239 -52.46 24.95 13.09
N ARG A 240 -52.15 24.83 14.38
CA ARG A 240 -52.13 25.94 15.34
C ARG A 240 -50.82 26.71 15.32
N PHE A 241 -49.73 26.10 14.85
CA PHE A 241 -48.42 26.73 14.76
C PHE A 241 -48.29 27.58 13.48
N SER A 242 -48.52 28.88 13.63
CA SER A 242 -48.64 29.85 12.52
C SER A 242 -47.50 29.91 11.49
N PRO A 243 -46.22 29.56 11.79
CA PRO A 243 -45.15 29.57 10.78
C PRO A 243 -45.28 28.48 9.72
N LEU A 244 -46.02 27.39 9.99
CA LEU A 244 -46.21 26.31 9.03
C LEU A 244 -47.26 26.71 7.97
N LYS A 245 -46.93 26.44 6.71
CA LYS A 245 -47.79 26.73 5.56
C LYS A 245 -48.72 25.57 5.21
N SER A 246 -48.48 24.40 5.81
CA SER A 246 -49.22 23.16 5.57
C SER A 246 -49.40 22.41 6.88
N PRO A 247 -50.54 21.69 7.07
CA PRO A 247 -50.82 20.92 8.28
C PRO A 247 -49.88 19.72 8.47
N SER A 248 -49.28 19.18 7.39
CA SER A 248 -48.27 18.13 7.51
C SER A 248 -46.90 18.77 7.79
N LEU A 249 -46.26 18.38 8.89
CA LEU A 249 -45.02 18.99 9.37
C LEU A 249 -43.92 19.00 8.29
N PHE A 250 -43.68 17.84 7.66
CA PHE A 250 -42.66 17.66 6.62
C PHE A 250 -43.19 17.84 5.20
N ALA A 251 -44.29 18.59 5.00
CA ALA A 251 -44.73 18.98 3.67
C ALA A 251 -43.66 19.82 2.95
N THR A 252 -43.56 19.72 1.63
CA THR A 252 -42.55 20.43 0.82
C THR A 252 -42.52 21.94 1.08
N SER A 253 -43.69 22.56 1.35
CA SER A 253 -43.80 24.00 1.64
C SER A 253 -43.22 24.41 3.01
N ASN A 254 -43.01 23.46 3.91
CA ASN A 254 -42.47 23.69 5.26
C ASN A 254 -40.96 23.39 5.35
N LEU A 255 -40.39 22.59 4.44
CA LEU A 255 -38.99 22.11 4.53
C LEU A 255 -37.95 23.23 4.63
N THR A 256 -38.13 24.34 3.93
CA THR A 256 -37.21 25.50 4.01
C THR A 256 -37.18 26.12 5.41
N LEU A 257 -38.34 26.21 6.08
CA LEU A 257 -38.42 26.70 7.46
C LEU A 257 -37.70 25.73 8.41
N LEU A 258 -37.96 24.42 8.26
CA LEU A 258 -37.33 23.39 9.09
C LEU A 258 -35.80 23.37 8.90
N GLY A 259 -35.33 23.47 7.65
CA GLY A 259 -33.89 23.54 7.34
C GLY A 259 -33.21 24.75 7.97
N SER A 260 -33.86 25.92 7.95
CA SER A 260 -33.32 27.13 8.59
C SER A 260 -33.20 26.97 10.11
N ALA A 261 -34.21 26.39 10.76
CA ALA A 261 -34.21 26.15 12.20
C ALA A 261 -33.09 25.19 12.63
N LEU A 262 -32.90 24.10 11.87
CA LEU A 262 -31.86 23.10 12.16
C LEU A 262 -30.44 23.58 11.83
N ARG A 263 -30.30 24.54 10.90
CA ARG A 263 -29.01 25.15 10.54
C ARG A 263 -28.45 26.05 11.65
N GLU A 264 -29.33 26.74 12.37
CA GLU A 264 -28.93 27.78 13.34
C GLU A 264 -28.68 27.22 14.74
N GLY A 265 -29.28 26.08 15.10
CA GLY A 265 -29.09 25.47 16.41
C GLY A 265 -29.49 26.39 17.56
N ALA A 266 -30.50 27.26 17.33
CA ALA A 266 -30.94 28.25 18.30
C ALA A 266 -31.50 27.56 19.57
N PRO A 267 -31.27 28.13 20.77
CA PRO A 267 -31.86 27.62 22.00
C PRO A 267 -33.40 27.61 21.96
N ILE A 268 -34.01 26.70 22.73
CA ILE A 268 -35.46 26.64 22.90
C ILE A 268 -35.99 27.93 23.54
N HIS A 269 -37.06 28.46 22.96
CA HIS A 269 -37.70 29.69 23.42
C HIS A 269 -39.23 29.57 23.30
N LEU A 270 -39.89 29.34 24.44
CA LEU A 270 -41.34 29.17 24.57
C LEU A 270 -41.99 30.21 25.50
N SER A 271 -41.21 31.14 26.07
CA SER A 271 -41.65 32.15 27.04
C SER A 271 -41.51 33.57 26.48
N ASP A 272 -42.06 34.56 27.17
CA ASP A 272 -41.86 35.98 26.83
C ASP A 272 -40.48 36.54 27.25
N ALA A 273 -39.69 35.78 28.01
CA ALA A 273 -38.37 36.19 28.47
C ALA A 273 -37.33 36.07 27.33
N PRO A 274 -36.43 37.05 27.12
CA PRO A 274 -35.53 37.07 25.97
C PRO A 274 -34.65 35.81 25.90
N PRO A 275 -34.45 35.22 24.70
CA PRO A 275 -33.65 34.01 24.56
C PRO A 275 -32.18 34.29 24.87
N PRO A 276 -31.43 33.29 25.37
CA PRO A 276 -29.99 33.42 25.55
C PRO A 276 -29.31 33.64 24.20
N LYS A 277 -28.22 34.41 24.20
CA LYS A 277 -27.41 34.60 22.98
C LYS A 277 -27.00 33.23 22.41
N PRO A 278 -27.03 33.07 21.07
CA PRO A 278 -26.57 31.85 20.42
C PRO A 278 -25.19 31.43 20.94
N GLY A 279 -25.04 30.14 21.22
CA GLY A 279 -23.82 29.58 21.78
C GLY A 279 -22.68 29.47 20.77
N SER A 280 -21.48 29.21 21.29
CA SER A 280 -20.43 28.62 20.46
C SER A 280 -20.95 27.33 19.83
N TRP A 281 -20.51 27.06 18.60
CA TRP A 281 -20.85 25.86 17.85
C TRP A 281 -20.65 24.56 18.67
N ASN A 282 -21.52 23.56 18.46
CA ASN A 282 -21.46 22.23 19.05
C ASN A 282 -21.06 21.19 18.00
N ALA A 283 -20.04 20.38 18.29
CA ALA A 283 -19.58 19.33 17.39
C ALA A 283 -20.59 18.20 17.18
N LYS A 284 -21.44 17.93 18.16
CA LYS A 284 -22.47 16.89 18.08
C LYS A 284 -23.68 17.36 17.28
N LEU A 285 -24.24 16.47 16.50
CA LEU A 285 -25.49 16.69 15.78
C LEU A 285 -26.67 16.82 16.78
N PRO A 286 -27.59 17.80 16.59
CA PRO A 286 -28.76 17.93 17.44
C PRO A 286 -29.64 16.67 17.45
N PHE A 287 -30.08 16.22 18.63
CA PHE A 287 -30.84 14.96 18.80
C PHE A 287 -32.14 14.86 17.98
N VAL A 288 -32.72 16.00 17.59
CA VAL A 288 -33.97 16.02 16.79
C VAL A 288 -33.80 15.34 15.43
N TRP A 289 -32.57 15.25 14.89
CA TRP A 289 -32.33 14.53 13.64
C TRP A 289 -32.70 13.05 13.75
N ASP A 290 -32.42 12.39 14.87
CA ASP A 290 -32.86 11.00 15.07
C ASP A 290 -34.39 10.88 14.98
N MET A 291 -35.11 11.84 15.56
CA MET A 291 -36.58 11.90 15.50
C MET A 291 -37.10 12.19 14.09
N VAL A 292 -36.45 13.08 13.32
CA VAL A 292 -36.81 13.32 11.91
C VAL A 292 -36.67 12.03 11.11
N PHE A 293 -35.60 11.28 11.32
CA PHE A 293 -35.37 10.00 10.65
C PHE A 293 -36.34 8.91 11.12
N ASP A 294 -36.73 8.90 12.40
CA ASP A 294 -37.77 8.02 12.93
C ASP A 294 -39.13 8.28 12.25
N VAL A 295 -39.45 9.53 11.91
CA VAL A 295 -40.67 9.83 11.15
C VAL A 295 -40.59 9.23 9.75
N TYR A 296 -39.46 9.34 9.06
CA TYR A 296 -39.34 8.87 7.66
C TYR A 296 -39.15 7.35 7.50
N PHE A 297 -38.45 6.72 8.44
CA PHE A 297 -38.06 5.30 8.36
C PHE A 297 -38.65 4.43 9.48
N GLY A 298 -39.40 5.02 10.41
CA GLY A 298 -40.12 4.30 11.45
C GLY A 298 -41.42 3.67 10.95
N ALA A 299 -42.06 2.90 11.84
CA ALA A 299 -43.26 2.13 11.54
C ALA A 299 -44.56 2.96 11.50
N ASP A 300 -44.53 4.24 11.91
CA ASP A 300 -45.72 5.09 12.01
C ASP A 300 -46.05 5.78 10.67
N ASP A 301 -46.96 5.18 9.90
CA ASP A 301 -47.45 5.73 8.64
C ASP A 301 -48.26 7.03 8.81
N ALA A 302 -48.87 7.26 9.98
CA ALA A 302 -49.71 8.43 10.21
C ALA A 302 -48.87 9.71 10.22
N ALA A 303 -47.68 9.66 10.83
CA ALA A 303 -46.74 10.78 10.87
C ALA A 303 -46.14 11.13 9.47
N ARG A 304 -46.12 10.18 8.53
CA ARG A 304 -45.64 10.36 7.15
C ARG A 304 -46.70 10.85 6.18
N THR A 305 -47.96 10.85 6.57
CA THR A 305 -49.06 11.23 5.68
C THR A 305 -48.93 12.70 5.28
N GLY A 306 -48.79 12.95 3.97
CA GLY A 306 -48.57 14.29 3.42
C GLY A 306 -47.15 14.84 3.54
N ALA A 307 -46.18 14.05 4.03
CA ALA A 307 -44.77 14.42 4.03
C ALA A 307 -44.19 14.39 2.61
N ALA A 308 -43.23 15.28 2.35
CA ALA A 308 -42.46 15.26 1.11
C ALA A 308 -41.61 13.98 1.02
N PRO A 309 -41.27 13.49 -0.19
CA PRO A 309 -40.30 12.40 -0.36
C PRO A 309 -39.00 12.67 0.41
N PHE A 310 -38.37 11.63 0.95
CA PHE A 310 -37.13 11.79 1.72
C PHE A 310 -36.03 12.49 0.91
N ALA A 311 -35.95 12.23 -0.40
CA ALA A 311 -35.00 12.90 -1.30
C ALA A 311 -35.17 14.43 -1.31
N ASP A 312 -36.41 14.93 -1.28
CA ASP A 312 -36.68 16.38 -1.21
C ASP A 312 -36.35 16.95 0.17
N MET A 313 -36.65 16.20 1.24
CA MET A 313 -36.26 16.57 2.60
C MET A 313 -34.74 16.70 2.71
N PHE A 314 -33.99 15.69 2.26
CA PHE A 314 -32.53 15.70 2.29
C PHE A 314 -31.96 16.84 1.44
N ARG A 315 -32.44 17.03 0.20
CA ARG A 315 -32.00 18.13 -0.65
C ARG A 315 -32.24 19.50 0.00
N ILE A 316 -33.46 19.78 0.47
CA ILE A 316 -33.82 21.12 0.96
C ILE A 316 -33.24 21.37 2.36
N MET A 317 -33.36 20.42 3.29
CA MET A 317 -32.95 20.62 4.68
C MET A 317 -31.45 20.38 4.91
N VAL A 318 -30.80 19.54 4.09
CA VAL A 318 -29.38 19.17 4.25
C VAL A 318 -28.52 19.79 3.15
N ASP A 319 -28.78 19.49 1.87
CA ASP A 319 -27.90 19.92 0.77
C ASP A 319 -27.89 21.45 0.57
N GLU A 320 -29.07 22.05 0.49
CA GLU A 320 -29.26 23.49 0.24
C GLU A 320 -29.00 24.35 1.50
N ASN A 321 -28.85 23.74 2.67
CA ASN A 321 -28.66 24.43 3.95
C ASN A 321 -27.31 24.14 4.61
N LEU A 322 -27.01 22.88 4.90
CA LEU A 322 -25.77 22.47 5.59
C LEU A 322 -24.58 22.40 4.63
N PHE A 323 -24.81 22.09 3.34
CA PHE A 323 -23.78 22.07 2.30
C PHE A 323 -23.81 23.28 1.36
N ALA A 324 -24.61 24.31 1.67
CA ALA A 324 -24.65 25.54 0.88
C ALA A 324 -23.24 26.11 0.63
N THR A 325 -23.06 26.79 -0.50
CA THR A 325 -21.73 27.32 -0.90
C THR A 325 -21.11 28.23 0.16
N ASN A 326 -21.95 29.01 0.85
CA ASN A 326 -21.58 29.90 1.95
C ASN A 326 -21.68 29.26 3.36
N ALA A 327 -21.96 27.95 3.45
CA ALA A 327 -21.99 27.25 4.73
C ALA A 327 -20.56 27.11 5.31
N SER A 328 -20.45 27.34 6.61
CA SER A 328 -19.19 27.20 7.34
C SER A 328 -18.77 25.73 7.48
N SER A 329 -17.52 25.49 7.83
CA SER A 329 -16.96 24.14 8.00
C SER A 329 -17.73 23.35 9.07
N GLU A 330 -18.18 24.03 10.12
CA GLU A 330 -19.03 23.53 11.19
C GLU A 330 -20.36 22.97 10.68
N ARG A 331 -21.04 23.72 9.81
CA ARG A 331 -22.32 23.31 9.22
C ARG A 331 -22.16 22.15 8.26
N LYS A 332 -21.10 22.17 7.45
CA LYS A 332 -20.75 21.05 6.55
C LYS A 332 -20.40 19.79 7.34
N SER A 333 -19.77 19.93 8.52
CA SER A 333 -19.53 18.82 9.45
C SER A 333 -20.84 18.20 9.95
N TRP A 334 -21.84 19.02 10.35
CA TRP A 334 -23.18 18.50 10.65
C TRP A 334 -23.82 17.84 9.43
N GLY A 335 -23.68 18.43 8.24
CA GLY A 335 -24.16 17.82 7.00
C GLY A 335 -23.61 16.41 6.79
N PHE A 336 -22.32 16.19 7.03
CA PHE A 336 -21.72 14.86 6.94
C PHE A 336 -22.26 13.91 8.01
N GLN A 337 -22.48 14.38 9.24
CA GLN A 337 -23.09 13.58 10.30
C GLN A 337 -24.53 13.16 9.95
N VAL A 338 -25.32 14.07 9.35
CA VAL A 338 -26.67 13.74 8.84
C VAL A 338 -26.59 12.72 7.70
N LEU A 339 -25.63 12.87 6.78
CA LEU A 339 -25.40 11.88 5.73
C LEU A 339 -25.02 10.52 6.33
N HIS A 340 -24.15 10.46 7.35
CA HIS A 340 -23.77 9.21 8.00
C HIS A 340 -24.98 8.53 8.65
N LEU A 341 -25.83 9.30 9.34
CA LEU A 341 -27.09 8.80 9.89
C LEU A 341 -28.01 8.27 8.79
N ALA A 342 -28.11 8.97 7.65
CA ALA A 342 -28.89 8.53 6.51
C ALA A 342 -28.39 7.25 5.88
N LEU A 343 -27.08 7.14 5.62
CA LEU A 343 -26.46 5.92 5.10
C LEU A 343 -26.64 4.73 6.05
N GLN A 344 -26.76 4.97 7.35
CA GLN A 344 -26.99 3.92 8.36
C GLN A 344 -28.45 3.44 8.39
N ARG A 345 -29.42 4.32 8.14
CA ARG A 345 -30.85 4.04 8.38
C ARG A 345 -31.71 3.91 7.13
N ALA A 346 -31.31 4.52 6.01
CA ALA A 346 -32.12 4.57 4.80
C ALA A 346 -32.17 3.22 4.07
N PRO A 347 -33.31 2.87 3.47
CA PRO A 347 -33.45 1.68 2.63
C PRO A 347 -32.72 1.82 1.29
N ALA A 348 -32.47 0.69 0.63
CA ALA A 348 -31.66 0.59 -0.59
C ALA A 348 -32.11 1.51 -1.74
N ASP A 349 -33.41 1.72 -1.89
CA ASP A 349 -34.02 2.58 -2.92
C ASP A 349 -33.79 4.08 -2.66
N VAL A 350 -33.52 4.48 -1.42
CA VAL A 350 -33.29 5.88 -1.05
C VAL A 350 -31.81 6.28 -1.16
N LEU A 351 -30.89 5.33 -0.95
CA LEU A 351 -29.44 5.60 -0.91
C LEU A 351 -28.89 6.40 -2.09
N PRO A 352 -29.28 6.14 -3.36
CA PRO A 352 -28.76 6.90 -4.50
C PRO A 352 -29.10 8.39 -4.44
N PHE A 353 -30.24 8.75 -3.83
CA PHE A 353 -30.71 10.14 -3.76
C PHE A 353 -30.00 10.97 -2.68
N LEU A 354 -29.13 10.36 -1.88
CA LEU A 354 -28.32 11.07 -0.89
C LEU A 354 -27.17 11.86 -1.51
N PHE A 355 -26.74 11.52 -2.73
CA PHE A 355 -25.56 12.09 -3.38
C PHE A 355 -25.91 13.36 -4.18
N THR A 356 -26.31 14.39 -3.46
CA THR A 356 -26.80 15.67 -3.99
C THR A 356 -25.67 16.61 -4.46
N PRO A 357 -25.97 17.65 -5.26
CA PRO A 357 -24.95 18.47 -5.93
C PRO A 357 -23.96 19.17 -4.98
N ASN A 358 -24.45 19.81 -3.91
CA ASN A 358 -23.58 20.56 -3.01
C ASN A 358 -22.77 19.64 -2.09
N LEU A 359 -23.39 18.54 -1.64
CA LEU A 359 -22.73 17.44 -0.95
C LEU A 359 -21.58 16.90 -1.78
N MET A 360 -21.84 16.47 -3.02
CA MET A 360 -20.83 15.85 -3.87
C MET A 360 -19.67 16.79 -4.14
N ARG A 361 -19.96 18.06 -4.43
CA ARG A 361 -18.94 19.09 -4.57
C ARG A 361 -18.11 19.22 -3.30
N THR A 362 -18.74 19.30 -2.13
CA THR A 362 -18.05 19.41 -0.84
C THR A 362 -17.20 18.16 -0.57
N TRP A 363 -17.75 16.98 -0.79
CA TRP A 363 -17.10 15.71 -0.48
C TRP A 363 -15.88 15.47 -1.36
N VAL A 364 -16.01 15.60 -2.69
CA VAL A 364 -14.89 15.48 -3.63
C VAL A 364 -13.80 16.49 -3.30
N ASN A 365 -14.18 17.75 -3.06
CA ASN A 365 -13.24 18.81 -2.70
C ASN A 365 -12.47 18.51 -1.42
N HIS A 366 -13.11 17.95 -0.39
CA HIS A 366 -12.44 17.65 0.88
C HIS A 366 -11.67 16.31 0.87
N LEU A 367 -12.00 15.38 -0.03
CA LEU A 367 -11.20 14.18 -0.24
C LEU A 367 -9.91 14.45 -1.01
N SER A 368 -9.92 15.35 -2.00
CA SER A 368 -8.80 15.55 -2.92
C SER A 368 -7.52 16.13 -2.30
N ASN A 369 -7.56 16.65 -1.07
CA ASN A 369 -6.38 17.18 -0.38
C ASN A 369 -6.50 16.94 1.14
N LYS A 370 -5.45 16.35 1.72
CA LYS A 370 -5.36 15.94 3.13
C LYS A 370 -5.36 17.12 4.11
N ASP A 371 -4.89 18.30 3.71
CA ASP A 371 -4.76 19.50 4.57
C ASP A 371 -6.09 20.22 4.81
N ARG A 372 -7.16 19.80 4.13
CA ARG A 372 -8.46 20.47 4.25
C ARG A 372 -9.12 20.10 5.58
N LEU A 373 -9.69 21.11 6.26
CA LEU A 373 -10.32 20.98 7.59
C LEU A 373 -11.28 19.78 7.77
N LEU A 374 -12.07 19.45 6.74
CA LEU A 374 -13.05 18.36 6.79
C LEU A 374 -12.55 17.06 6.14
N HIS A 375 -11.26 16.93 5.82
CA HIS A 375 -10.70 15.74 5.17
C HIS A 375 -10.99 14.48 5.99
N SER A 376 -10.75 14.50 7.31
CA SER A 376 -11.06 13.37 8.21
C SER A 376 -12.53 12.93 8.13
N MET A 377 -13.47 13.88 8.09
CA MET A 377 -14.90 13.59 7.96
C MET A 377 -15.26 13.05 6.57
N ALA A 378 -14.66 13.62 5.52
CA ALA A 378 -14.84 13.18 4.14
C ALA A 378 -14.31 11.75 3.95
N THR A 379 -13.15 11.42 4.51
CA THR A 379 -12.56 10.07 4.51
C THR A 379 -13.43 9.09 5.29
N LYS A 380 -13.96 9.49 6.47
CA LYS A 380 -14.93 8.67 7.21
C LYS A 380 -16.19 8.37 6.38
N THR A 381 -16.66 9.33 5.58
CA THR A 381 -17.80 9.11 4.66
C THR A 381 -17.52 7.99 3.65
N VAL A 382 -16.30 7.83 3.15
CA VAL A 382 -15.93 6.71 2.25
C VAL A 382 -16.20 5.37 2.92
N THR A 383 -15.77 5.21 4.17
CA THR A 383 -16.01 3.99 4.95
C THR A 383 -17.51 3.75 5.16
N VAL A 384 -18.26 4.78 5.55
CA VAL A 384 -19.71 4.67 5.82
C VAL A 384 -20.50 4.33 4.55
N VAL A 385 -20.11 4.89 3.39
CA VAL A 385 -20.70 4.54 2.09
C VAL A 385 -20.43 3.08 1.76
N SER A 386 -19.19 2.61 1.90
CA SER A 386 -18.82 1.21 1.65
C SER A 386 -19.61 0.26 2.57
N ASP A 387 -19.78 0.60 3.84
CA ASP A 387 -20.58 -0.18 4.79
C ASP A 387 -22.09 -0.14 4.51
N ALA A 388 -22.60 0.93 3.90
CA ALA A 388 -23.98 1.00 3.43
C ALA A 388 -24.23 0.06 2.24
N VAL A 389 -23.27 -0.03 1.30
CA VAL A 389 -23.35 -0.98 0.18
C VAL A 389 -23.28 -2.42 0.66
N LYS A 390 -22.36 -2.74 1.59
CA LYS A 390 -22.27 -4.10 2.15
C LYS A 390 -23.57 -4.56 2.79
N ARG A 391 -24.29 -3.64 3.45
CA ARG A 391 -25.62 -3.93 4.04
C ARG A 391 -26.72 -4.04 2.98
N ASN A 392 -26.62 -3.31 1.88
CA ASN A 392 -27.60 -3.27 0.80
C ASN A 392 -26.94 -3.43 -0.59
N PRO A 393 -26.47 -4.63 -0.98
CA PRO A 393 -25.71 -4.81 -2.21
C PRO A 393 -26.47 -4.40 -3.48
N THR A 394 -27.79 -4.51 -3.47
CA THR A 394 -28.68 -4.11 -4.59
C THR A 394 -28.62 -2.61 -4.91
N ALA A 395 -28.20 -1.77 -3.96
CA ALA A 395 -28.03 -0.34 -4.18
C ALA A 395 -26.69 0.03 -4.83
N GLY A 396 -25.71 -0.88 -4.85
CA GLY A 396 -24.33 -0.58 -5.23
C GLY A 396 -24.20 -0.05 -6.66
N VAL A 397 -24.92 -0.63 -7.63
CA VAL A 397 -24.93 -0.14 -9.03
C VAL A 397 -25.51 1.27 -9.09
N ALA A 398 -26.67 1.49 -8.48
CA ALA A 398 -27.32 2.81 -8.46
C ALA A 398 -26.47 3.88 -7.75
N LEU A 399 -25.68 3.49 -6.74
CA LEU A 399 -24.73 4.37 -6.07
C LEU A 399 -23.56 4.74 -6.98
N VAL A 400 -22.95 3.75 -7.64
CA VAL A 400 -21.84 3.99 -8.58
C VAL A 400 -22.29 4.92 -9.71
N THR A 401 -23.50 4.73 -10.25
CA THR A 401 -24.00 5.60 -11.32
C THR A 401 -24.25 7.04 -10.85
N GLN A 402 -24.56 7.28 -9.57
CA GLN A 402 -24.63 8.63 -9.02
C GLN A 402 -23.24 9.25 -8.79
N LEU A 403 -22.29 8.47 -8.29
CA LEU A 403 -20.91 8.94 -8.03
C LEU A 403 -20.12 9.24 -9.31
N LEU A 404 -20.42 8.53 -10.40
CA LEU A 404 -19.82 8.72 -11.72
C LEU A 404 -20.67 9.59 -12.66
N GLY A 405 -21.93 9.84 -12.28
CA GLY A 405 -22.91 10.57 -13.07
C GLY A 405 -22.79 12.09 -12.96
N GLU A 406 -23.90 12.79 -13.26
CA GLU A 406 -23.97 14.25 -13.40
C GLU A 406 -23.45 15.02 -12.17
N GLN A 407 -23.78 14.54 -10.97
CA GLN A 407 -23.40 15.20 -9.71
C GLN A 407 -22.02 14.80 -9.21
N GLY A 408 -21.43 13.76 -9.81
CA GLY A 408 -20.17 13.18 -9.41
C GLY A 408 -19.02 13.55 -10.34
N ARG A 409 -18.03 12.65 -10.45
CA ARG A 409 -16.94 12.77 -11.41
C ARG A 409 -16.61 11.41 -12.01
N GLN A 410 -16.49 11.35 -13.32
CA GLN A 410 -16.06 10.16 -14.07
C GLN A 410 -14.72 9.57 -13.59
N ASN A 411 -13.83 10.41 -13.03
CA ASN A 411 -12.54 10.03 -12.46
C ASN A 411 -12.53 10.18 -10.93
N PHE A 412 -13.64 9.83 -10.26
CA PHE A 412 -13.84 10.04 -8.81
C PHE A 412 -12.65 9.52 -7.99
N ASP A 413 -12.31 8.23 -8.12
CA ASP A 413 -11.24 7.58 -7.35
C ASP A 413 -9.87 8.26 -7.56
N ARG A 414 -9.55 8.63 -8.81
CA ARG A 414 -8.31 9.33 -9.15
C ARG A 414 -8.23 10.74 -8.53
N ILE A 415 -9.31 11.51 -8.61
CA ILE A 415 -9.35 12.90 -8.09
C ILE A 415 -9.37 12.92 -6.57
N THR A 416 -10.00 11.92 -5.96
CA THR A 416 -10.14 11.83 -4.51
C THR A 416 -8.98 11.08 -3.85
N HIS A 417 -8.09 10.46 -4.64
CA HIS A 417 -7.08 9.52 -4.17
C HIS A 417 -7.67 8.40 -3.28
N THR A 418 -8.86 7.90 -3.66
CA THR A 418 -9.56 6.81 -2.97
C THR A 418 -9.82 5.63 -3.91
N LYS A 419 -10.27 4.50 -3.35
CA LYS A 419 -10.75 3.32 -4.09
C LYS A 419 -12.23 3.09 -3.84
N THR A 420 -13.01 4.16 -3.77
CA THR A 420 -14.41 4.12 -3.34
C THR A 420 -15.25 3.38 -4.38
N ILE A 421 -15.11 3.74 -5.66
CA ILE A 421 -15.85 3.09 -6.76
C ILE A 421 -15.38 1.64 -6.90
N GLU A 422 -14.07 1.41 -6.92
CA GLU A 422 -13.50 0.07 -7.02
C GLU A 422 -14.01 -0.84 -5.88
N SER A 423 -14.04 -0.33 -4.64
CA SER A 423 -14.53 -1.07 -3.48
C SER A 423 -16.03 -1.38 -3.57
N ILE A 424 -16.85 -0.46 -4.09
CA ILE A 424 -18.29 -0.70 -4.26
C ILE A 424 -18.49 -1.78 -5.33
N LEU A 425 -17.82 -1.66 -6.49
CA LEU A 425 -17.91 -2.63 -7.58
C LEU A 425 -17.44 -4.02 -7.15
N ALA A 426 -16.40 -4.12 -6.32
CA ALA A 426 -15.91 -5.39 -5.78
C ALA A 426 -16.87 -6.08 -4.80
N SER A 427 -17.83 -5.34 -4.23
CA SER A 427 -18.89 -5.93 -3.37
C SER A 427 -20.11 -6.43 -4.14
N LEU A 428 -20.19 -6.15 -5.45
CA LEU A 428 -21.29 -6.60 -6.30
C LEU A 428 -21.15 -8.08 -6.66
N ASP A 429 -22.28 -8.75 -6.86
CA ASP A 429 -22.33 -10.06 -7.48
C ASP A 429 -22.25 -9.96 -9.01
N GLU A 430 -22.18 -11.10 -9.70
CA GLU A 430 -22.10 -11.16 -11.16
C GLU A 430 -23.26 -10.41 -11.84
N SER A 431 -24.47 -10.47 -11.27
CA SER A 431 -25.63 -9.74 -11.81
C SER A 431 -25.45 -8.23 -11.69
N GLY A 432 -24.93 -7.74 -10.55
CA GLY A 432 -24.63 -6.33 -10.34
C GLY A 432 -23.58 -5.80 -11.33
N VAL A 433 -22.52 -6.57 -11.59
CA VAL A 433 -21.50 -6.21 -12.60
C VAL A 433 -22.12 -6.15 -14.00
N GLN A 434 -22.98 -7.11 -14.37
CA GLN A 434 -23.68 -7.10 -15.66
C GLN A 434 -24.64 -5.90 -15.80
N GLN A 435 -25.33 -5.52 -14.72
CA GLN A 435 -26.16 -4.31 -14.72
C GLN A 435 -25.33 -3.04 -14.92
N TYR A 436 -24.15 -2.96 -14.28
CA TYR A 436 -23.22 -1.85 -14.50
C TYR A 436 -22.68 -1.82 -15.93
N LEU A 437 -22.31 -2.98 -16.52
CA LEU A 437 -21.92 -3.06 -17.92
C LEU A 437 -23.06 -2.65 -18.87
N ALA A 438 -24.31 -3.00 -18.57
CA ALA A 438 -25.48 -2.56 -19.33
C ALA A 438 -25.67 -1.04 -19.27
N TYR A 439 -25.43 -0.42 -18.11
CA TYR A 439 -25.41 1.03 -17.96
C TYR A 439 -24.32 1.69 -18.82
N LEU A 440 -23.08 1.19 -18.76
CA LEU A 440 -21.97 1.69 -19.58
C LEU A 440 -22.26 1.57 -21.08
N ARG A 441 -22.82 0.44 -21.51
CA ARG A 441 -23.28 0.24 -22.89
C ARG A 441 -24.36 1.25 -23.29
N GLY A 442 -25.33 1.52 -22.42
CA GLY A 442 -26.36 2.54 -22.65
C GLY A 442 -25.76 3.91 -23.00
N ILE A 443 -24.73 4.33 -22.25
CA ILE A 443 -23.99 5.58 -22.53
C ILE A 443 -23.31 5.53 -23.89
N ALA A 444 -22.66 4.42 -24.24
CA ALA A 444 -21.93 4.31 -25.50
C ALA A 444 -22.85 4.34 -26.75
N TYR A 445 -24.10 3.87 -26.61
CA TYR A 445 -25.02 3.68 -27.73
C TYR A 445 -26.01 4.81 -27.98
N SER A 446 -26.42 5.50 -26.91
CA SER A 446 -27.48 6.50 -26.95
C SER A 446 -26.96 7.85 -26.46
N PRO A 447 -26.10 8.51 -27.25
CA PRO A 447 -25.67 9.87 -26.93
C PRO A 447 -26.88 10.82 -26.89
N ALA A 448 -26.84 11.84 -26.05
CA ALA A 448 -27.93 12.81 -25.97
C ALA A 448 -28.02 13.62 -27.28
N ALA A 449 -29.24 14.00 -27.69
CA ALA A 449 -29.47 14.71 -28.95
C ALA A 449 -28.77 16.09 -29.04
N SER A 450 -28.32 16.63 -27.90
CA SER A 450 -27.60 17.90 -27.76
C SER A 450 -26.07 17.77 -27.82
N ASP A 451 -25.53 16.55 -27.77
CA ASP A 451 -24.10 16.34 -27.60
C ASP A 451 -23.34 16.52 -28.91
N ASP A 452 -22.20 17.20 -28.87
CA ASP A 452 -21.29 17.30 -30.01
C ASP A 452 -20.44 16.02 -30.17
N GLN A 453 -19.82 15.87 -31.34
CA GLN A 453 -19.01 14.67 -31.66
C GLN A 453 -17.87 14.45 -30.64
N LYS A 454 -17.30 15.54 -30.10
CA LYS A 454 -16.19 15.48 -29.14
C LYS A 454 -16.66 14.92 -27.78
N HIS A 455 -17.84 15.33 -27.33
CA HIS A 455 -18.45 14.82 -26.11
C HIS A 455 -18.79 13.33 -26.23
N ILE A 456 -19.37 12.92 -27.36
CA ILE A 456 -19.68 11.51 -27.66
C ILE A 456 -18.40 10.66 -27.63
N ALA A 457 -17.33 11.14 -28.27
CA ALA A 457 -16.04 10.48 -28.26
C ALA A 457 -15.49 10.33 -26.83
N SER A 458 -15.48 11.41 -26.04
CA SER A 458 -15.03 11.38 -24.65
C SER A 458 -15.83 10.40 -23.78
N GLN A 459 -17.15 10.34 -23.96
CA GLN A 459 -18.01 9.40 -23.23
C GLN A 459 -17.69 7.94 -23.59
N ARG A 460 -17.50 7.65 -24.87
CA ARG A 460 -17.17 6.29 -25.34
C ARG A 460 -15.78 5.84 -24.89
N GLN A 461 -14.80 6.75 -24.93
CA GLN A 461 -13.48 6.48 -24.37
C GLN A 461 -13.58 6.17 -22.88
N TRP A 462 -14.34 6.97 -22.11
CA TRP A 462 -14.57 6.72 -20.70
C TRP A 462 -15.24 5.35 -20.46
N VAL A 463 -16.24 4.96 -21.27
CA VAL A 463 -16.85 3.62 -21.18
C VAL A 463 -15.80 2.52 -21.37
N CYS A 464 -14.93 2.65 -22.38
CA CYS A 464 -13.88 1.66 -22.62
C CYS A 464 -12.86 1.62 -21.47
N ASP A 465 -12.53 2.77 -20.88
CA ASP A 465 -11.66 2.88 -19.70
C ASP A 465 -12.27 2.19 -18.48
N GLN A 466 -13.58 2.38 -18.23
CA GLN A 466 -14.28 1.70 -17.13
C GLN A 466 -14.32 0.18 -17.32
N MET A 467 -14.56 -0.30 -18.55
CA MET A 467 -14.51 -1.73 -18.85
C MET A 467 -13.11 -2.31 -18.63
N LEU A 468 -12.04 -1.62 -19.05
CA LEU A 468 -10.68 -2.05 -18.76
C LEU A 468 -10.39 -2.04 -17.26
N ALA A 469 -10.87 -1.04 -16.50
CA ALA A 469 -10.68 -0.98 -15.05
C ALA A 469 -11.30 -2.18 -14.34
N LEU A 470 -12.48 -2.65 -14.77
CA LEU A 470 -13.09 -3.89 -14.26
C LEU A 470 -12.20 -5.11 -14.50
N VAL A 471 -11.60 -5.22 -15.69
CA VAL A 471 -10.67 -6.32 -16.03
C VAL A 471 -9.36 -6.23 -15.26
N ARG A 472 -8.86 -5.02 -14.95
CA ARG A 472 -7.65 -4.81 -14.15
C ARG A 472 -7.82 -4.99 -12.65
N SER A 473 -9.03 -4.76 -12.11
CA SER A 473 -9.22 -4.80 -10.66
C SER A 473 -8.94 -6.19 -10.09
N ASN A 474 -8.00 -6.28 -9.14
CA ASN A 474 -7.69 -7.52 -8.43
C ASN A 474 -8.67 -7.81 -7.27
N LEU A 475 -9.53 -6.84 -6.93
CA LEU A 475 -10.53 -6.98 -5.86
C LEU A 475 -11.78 -7.73 -6.33
N MET A 476 -12.04 -7.75 -7.64
CA MET A 476 -13.24 -8.36 -8.22
C MET A 476 -13.03 -9.82 -8.60
N PRO A 477 -13.92 -10.75 -8.20
CA PRO A 477 -13.94 -12.10 -8.74
C PRO A 477 -14.15 -12.10 -10.26
N LYS A 478 -13.16 -12.62 -10.98
CA LYS A 478 -13.21 -12.75 -12.45
C LYS A 478 -14.17 -13.87 -12.83
N SER A 479 -15.25 -13.53 -13.55
CA SER A 479 -16.14 -14.54 -14.16
C SER A 479 -16.00 -14.49 -15.68
N GLN A 480 -16.10 -15.65 -16.32
CA GLN A 480 -16.05 -15.73 -17.78
C GLN A 480 -17.19 -14.94 -18.44
N GLY A 481 -18.37 -14.85 -17.80
CA GLY A 481 -19.56 -14.20 -18.34
C GLY A 481 -19.35 -12.72 -18.63
N TRP A 482 -19.09 -11.92 -17.60
CA TRP A 482 -18.97 -10.46 -17.77
C TRP A 482 -17.67 -10.06 -18.49
N ILE A 483 -16.58 -10.85 -18.35
CA ILE A 483 -15.35 -10.60 -19.12
C ILE A 483 -15.61 -10.82 -20.61
N GLN A 484 -16.35 -11.87 -20.97
CA GLN A 484 -16.75 -12.11 -22.35
C GLN A 484 -17.59 -10.95 -22.92
N GLU A 485 -18.48 -10.35 -22.12
CA GLU A 485 -19.24 -9.15 -22.56
C GLU A 485 -18.31 -7.97 -22.90
N ILE A 486 -17.30 -7.71 -22.07
CA ILE A 486 -16.31 -6.65 -22.31
C ILE A 486 -15.48 -6.95 -23.57
N ILE A 487 -14.98 -8.17 -23.70
CA ILE A 487 -14.19 -8.62 -24.85
C ILE A 487 -15.02 -8.50 -26.14
N VAL A 488 -16.28 -8.95 -26.12
CA VAL A 488 -17.20 -8.84 -27.27
C VAL A 488 -17.49 -7.38 -27.62
N PHE A 489 -17.68 -6.51 -26.63
CA PHE A 489 -17.91 -5.08 -26.84
C PHE A 489 -16.72 -4.42 -27.53
N LEU A 490 -15.53 -4.51 -26.92
CA LEU A 490 -14.33 -3.84 -27.41
C LEU A 490 -13.88 -4.41 -28.77
N LEU A 491 -13.95 -5.73 -28.96
CA LEU A 491 -13.65 -6.38 -30.24
C LEU A 491 -14.65 -5.99 -31.33
N GLY A 492 -15.95 -5.98 -30.99
CA GLY A 492 -17.03 -5.70 -31.92
C GLY A 492 -16.98 -4.28 -32.49
N PHE A 493 -16.66 -3.29 -31.65
CA PHE A 493 -16.53 -1.89 -32.08
C PHE A 493 -15.10 -1.49 -32.46
N GLY A 494 -14.08 -2.27 -32.11
CA GLY A 494 -12.69 -2.00 -32.50
C GLY A 494 -12.36 -2.50 -33.91
N TYR A 495 -12.91 -3.63 -34.33
CA TYR A 495 -12.52 -4.31 -35.58
C TYR A 495 -13.64 -4.38 -36.63
N PHE A 496 -14.85 -3.92 -36.31
CA PHE A 496 -15.99 -3.96 -37.23
C PHE A 496 -16.87 -2.72 -37.21
N ASP A 497 -17.42 -2.41 -38.39
CA ASP A 497 -18.64 -1.63 -38.54
C ASP A 497 -19.86 -2.54 -38.42
N ILE A 498 -20.79 -2.20 -37.51
CA ILE A 498 -22.05 -2.93 -37.34
C ILE A 498 -23.11 -2.38 -38.32
N VAL A 499 -23.37 -3.12 -39.39
CA VAL A 499 -24.24 -2.72 -40.50
C VAL A 499 -25.72 -2.91 -40.15
N THR A 500 -26.04 -4.07 -39.57
CA THR A 500 -27.39 -4.49 -39.15
C THR A 500 -27.37 -4.95 -37.70
N PRO A 501 -28.52 -4.98 -36.99
CA PRO A 501 -28.59 -5.53 -35.64
C PRO A 501 -27.89 -6.90 -35.53
N PRO A 502 -26.92 -7.06 -34.62
CA PRO A 502 -26.18 -8.30 -34.45
C PRO A 502 -27.10 -9.47 -34.08
N PRO A 503 -26.88 -10.68 -34.63
CA PRO A 503 -27.64 -11.87 -34.24
C PRO A 503 -27.12 -12.47 -32.92
N ALA A 504 -27.81 -13.51 -32.42
CA ALA A 504 -27.30 -14.34 -31.34
C ALA A 504 -25.92 -14.97 -31.69
N PRO A 505 -24.99 -15.08 -30.73
CA PRO A 505 -25.13 -14.72 -29.32
C PRO A 505 -24.87 -13.23 -29.02
N TRP A 506 -24.43 -12.40 -29.97
CA TRP A 506 -23.91 -11.06 -29.70
C TRP A 506 -24.96 -9.99 -29.38
N GLN A 507 -26.23 -10.23 -29.69
CA GLN A 507 -27.33 -9.28 -29.52
C GLN A 507 -27.52 -8.73 -28.10
N HIS A 508 -27.03 -9.43 -27.06
CA HIS A 508 -27.12 -8.97 -25.66
C HIS A 508 -26.03 -7.95 -25.29
N VAL A 509 -24.93 -7.93 -26.05
CA VAL A 509 -23.81 -7.00 -25.86
C VAL A 509 -23.86 -5.92 -26.90
N LEU A 510 -23.91 -6.30 -28.18
CA LEU A 510 -23.73 -5.39 -29.30
C LEU A 510 -25.09 -4.96 -29.88
N GLN A 511 -25.24 -3.66 -30.12
CA GLN A 511 -26.33 -3.10 -30.92
C GLN A 511 -25.80 -2.11 -31.94
N LYS A 512 -26.57 -1.84 -32.99
CA LYS A 512 -26.25 -0.79 -33.95
C LYS A 512 -26.38 0.57 -33.25
N PRO A 513 -25.28 1.34 -33.08
CA PRO A 513 -25.34 2.61 -32.39
C PRO A 513 -26.06 3.65 -33.26
N ALA A 514 -26.70 4.64 -32.63
CA ALA A 514 -27.39 5.72 -33.36
C ALA A 514 -26.40 6.57 -34.17
N VAL A 515 -25.22 6.84 -33.60
CA VAL A 515 -24.07 7.46 -34.24
C VAL A 515 -22.97 6.40 -34.38
N ALA A 516 -22.37 6.24 -35.55
CA ALA A 516 -21.29 5.26 -35.75
C ALA A 516 -20.08 5.56 -34.83
N PHE A 517 -19.29 4.52 -34.53
CA PHE A 517 -18.00 4.70 -33.85
C PHE A 517 -17.01 5.18 -34.91
N ASP A 518 -16.37 6.33 -34.68
CA ASP A 518 -15.34 6.86 -35.57
C ASP A 518 -14.00 6.16 -35.34
N GLU A 519 -13.06 6.40 -36.24
CA GLU A 519 -11.74 5.76 -36.25
C GLU A 519 -10.97 5.96 -34.94
N ASN A 520 -11.03 7.14 -34.34
CA ASN A 520 -10.37 7.43 -33.08
C ASN A 520 -10.90 6.53 -31.94
N ILE A 521 -12.23 6.43 -31.80
CA ILE A 521 -12.81 5.55 -30.78
C ILE A 521 -12.62 4.07 -31.12
N GLN A 522 -12.59 3.70 -32.39
CA GLN A 522 -12.23 2.34 -32.80
C GLN A 522 -10.80 1.99 -32.35
N THR A 523 -9.83 2.89 -32.50
CA THR A 523 -8.46 2.74 -31.98
C THR A 523 -8.46 2.60 -30.45
N VAL A 524 -9.25 3.41 -29.73
CA VAL A 524 -9.40 3.25 -28.27
C VAL A 524 -9.95 1.87 -27.92
N CYS A 525 -10.99 1.39 -28.61
CA CYS A 525 -11.56 0.06 -28.39
C CYS A 525 -10.49 -1.04 -28.59
N ARG A 526 -9.68 -0.97 -29.66
CA ARG A 526 -8.59 -1.93 -29.94
C ARG A 526 -7.52 -1.88 -28.86
N ALA A 527 -7.02 -0.70 -28.51
CA ALA A 527 -6.01 -0.54 -27.46
C ALA A 527 -6.49 -1.08 -26.09
N ARG A 528 -7.75 -0.82 -25.73
CA ARG A 528 -8.35 -1.35 -24.48
C ARG A 528 -8.62 -2.85 -24.56
N PHE A 529 -8.98 -3.37 -25.72
CA PHE A 529 -9.12 -4.80 -25.97
C PHE A 529 -7.80 -5.55 -25.75
N LEU A 530 -6.71 -5.09 -26.38
CA LEU A 530 -5.37 -5.68 -26.20
C LEU A 530 -4.88 -5.56 -24.76
N SER A 531 -5.16 -4.43 -24.10
CA SER A 531 -4.89 -4.27 -22.67
C SER A 531 -5.66 -5.29 -21.83
N CYS A 532 -6.96 -5.50 -22.10
CA CYS A 532 -7.74 -6.53 -21.40
C CYS A 532 -7.11 -7.92 -21.59
N LEU A 533 -6.76 -8.29 -22.82
CA LEU A 533 -6.13 -9.59 -23.09
C LEU A 533 -4.78 -9.77 -22.39
N SER A 534 -4.02 -8.69 -22.19
CA SER A 534 -2.75 -8.72 -21.46
C SER A 534 -2.93 -9.03 -19.97
N GLU A 535 -4.02 -8.55 -19.36
CA GLU A 535 -4.34 -8.75 -17.94
C GLU A 535 -4.95 -10.14 -17.67
N LEU A 536 -5.62 -10.71 -18.66
CA LEU A 536 -6.35 -11.97 -18.53
C LEU A 536 -5.42 -13.18 -18.53
N LYS A 537 -5.26 -13.78 -17.34
CA LYS A 537 -4.55 -15.05 -17.15
C LYS A 537 -5.51 -16.23 -17.27
N GLY A 538 -5.01 -17.37 -17.75
CA GLY A 538 -5.75 -18.64 -17.81
C GLY A 538 -6.53 -18.86 -19.11
N GLU A 539 -7.52 -19.75 -19.03
CA GLU A 539 -8.21 -20.31 -20.19
C GLU A 539 -9.74 -20.14 -20.15
N VAL A 540 -10.35 -20.06 -21.33
CA VAL A 540 -11.79 -20.12 -21.57
C VAL A 540 -12.06 -21.26 -22.53
N ASP A 541 -13.00 -22.14 -22.18
CA ASP A 541 -13.30 -23.34 -22.97
C ASP A 541 -12.04 -24.18 -23.31
N GLY A 542 -11.06 -24.22 -22.39
CA GLY A 542 -9.79 -24.93 -22.55
C GLY A 542 -8.81 -24.27 -23.52
N LYS A 543 -8.93 -22.96 -23.76
CA LYS A 543 -8.04 -22.20 -24.65
C LYS A 543 -7.62 -20.86 -24.05
N PRO A 544 -6.45 -20.32 -24.41
CA PRO A 544 -6.06 -18.96 -24.03
C PRO A 544 -7.09 -17.92 -24.48
N TRP A 545 -7.26 -16.86 -23.69
CA TRP A 545 -8.20 -15.76 -24.00
C TRP A 545 -7.98 -15.14 -25.37
N VAL A 546 -6.72 -14.98 -25.82
CA VAL A 546 -6.38 -14.43 -27.14
C VAL A 546 -6.92 -15.32 -28.26
N VAL A 547 -6.73 -16.65 -28.15
CA VAL A 547 -7.22 -17.62 -29.13
C VAL A 547 -8.75 -17.64 -29.16
N HIS A 548 -9.40 -17.58 -27.99
CA HIS A 548 -10.86 -17.49 -27.90
C HIS A 548 -11.42 -16.20 -28.51
N ALA A 549 -10.77 -15.06 -28.26
CA ALA A 549 -11.13 -13.79 -28.86
C ALA A 549 -10.94 -13.83 -30.39
N TYR A 550 -9.88 -14.47 -30.88
CA TYR A 550 -9.65 -14.67 -32.31
C TYR A 550 -10.73 -15.56 -32.95
N GLU A 551 -11.12 -16.66 -32.31
CA GLU A 551 -12.24 -17.48 -32.78
C GLU A 551 -13.56 -16.66 -32.83
N THR A 552 -13.74 -15.73 -31.90
CA THR A 552 -14.88 -14.79 -31.88
C THR A 552 -14.81 -13.79 -33.05
N LEU A 553 -13.65 -13.17 -33.30
CA LEU A 553 -13.38 -12.31 -34.46
C LEU A 553 -13.72 -13.02 -35.77
N ASN A 554 -13.32 -14.28 -35.90
CA ASN A 554 -13.60 -15.09 -37.09
C ASN A 554 -15.08 -15.45 -37.25
N LYS A 555 -15.78 -15.76 -36.16
CA LYS A 555 -17.23 -16.02 -36.19
C LYS A 555 -18.00 -14.76 -36.60
N MET A 556 -17.63 -13.59 -36.07
CA MET A 556 -18.23 -12.30 -36.43
C MET A 556 -17.98 -11.95 -37.91
N GLY A 557 -16.74 -12.08 -38.38
CA GLY A 557 -16.38 -11.71 -39.76
C GLY A 557 -17.03 -12.55 -40.87
N LYS A 558 -17.59 -13.73 -40.54
CA LYS A 558 -18.39 -14.55 -41.47
C LYS A 558 -19.84 -14.08 -41.59
N ASN A 559 -20.29 -13.22 -40.69
CA ASN A 559 -21.67 -12.77 -40.62
C ASN A 559 -21.83 -11.39 -41.29
N LYS A 560 -22.85 -11.24 -42.12
CA LYS A 560 -23.12 -10.01 -42.88
C LYS A 560 -23.45 -8.80 -42.00
N ALA A 561 -23.76 -9.00 -40.72
CA ALA A 561 -23.99 -7.92 -39.77
C ALA A 561 -22.72 -7.12 -39.44
N PHE A 562 -21.54 -7.70 -39.63
CA PHE A 562 -20.25 -7.10 -39.29
C PHE A 562 -19.42 -6.89 -40.55
N LYS A 563 -19.01 -5.65 -40.81
CA LYS A 563 -18.07 -5.30 -41.88
C LYS A 563 -16.70 -5.07 -41.26
N ARG A 564 -15.69 -5.85 -41.66
CA ARG A 564 -14.30 -5.73 -41.14
C ARG A 564 -13.69 -4.38 -41.52
N LEU A 565 -12.93 -3.79 -40.60
CA LEU A 565 -12.29 -2.48 -40.74
C LEU A 565 -10.85 -2.51 -41.27
N ALA A 566 -10.27 -3.68 -41.55
CA ALA A 566 -8.91 -3.77 -42.10
C ALA A 566 -8.80 -3.35 -43.57
N GLU A 567 -7.66 -2.76 -43.90
CA GLU A 567 -7.23 -2.54 -45.29
C GLU A 567 -7.12 -3.86 -46.07
N PRO A 568 -7.24 -3.83 -47.42
CA PRO A 568 -7.17 -5.04 -48.24
C PRO A 568 -5.88 -5.84 -48.07
N VAL A 569 -4.73 -5.17 -47.97
CA VAL A 569 -3.40 -5.81 -47.80
C VAL A 569 -3.35 -6.56 -46.47
N ASN A 570 -3.73 -5.90 -45.37
CA ASN A 570 -3.78 -6.53 -44.04
C ASN A 570 -4.75 -7.72 -44.02
N ARG A 571 -5.87 -7.65 -44.75
CA ARG A 571 -6.80 -8.79 -44.88
C ARG A 571 -6.17 -10.02 -45.53
N GLU A 572 -5.31 -9.83 -46.52
CA GLU A 572 -4.61 -10.93 -47.19
C GLU A 572 -3.60 -11.59 -46.23
N ARG A 573 -2.76 -10.78 -45.57
CA ARG A 573 -1.81 -11.23 -44.53
C ARG A 573 -2.52 -12.01 -43.42
N MET A 574 -3.62 -11.47 -42.90
CA MET A 574 -4.43 -12.11 -41.86
C MET A 574 -5.06 -13.44 -42.30
N GLU A 575 -5.41 -13.61 -43.59
CA GLU A 575 -5.96 -14.87 -44.11
C GLU A 575 -4.88 -15.96 -44.22
N ALA A 576 -3.63 -15.60 -44.50
CA ALA A 576 -2.49 -16.51 -44.43
C ALA A 576 -2.31 -17.05 -43.00
N GLY A 577 -2.27 -16.16 -42.00
CA GLY A 577 -2.23 -16.52 -40.58
C GLY A 577 -3.44 -17.36 -40.15
N ALA A 578 -4.66 -17.01 -40.61
CA ALA A 578 -5.87 -17.79 -40.34
C ALA A 578 -5.84 -19.21 -40.93
N THR A 579 -5.20 -19.37 -42.08
CA THR A 579 -5.00 -20.66 -42.73
C THR A 579 -4.02 -21.52 -41.94
N LEU A 580 -2.93 -20.92 -41.45
CA LEU A 580 -1.98 -21.60 -40.58
C LEU A 580 -2.61 -22.01 -39.24
N LEU A 581 -3.37 -21.15 -38.56
CA LEU A 581 -4.08 -21.51 -37.33
C LEU A 581 -5.01 -22.72 -37.51
N ARG A 582 -5.71 -22.81 -38.65
CA ARG A 582 -6.53 -23.99 -38.98
C ARG A 582 -5.69 -25.27 -39.15
N SER A 583 -4.48 -25.14 -39.68
CA SER A 583 -3.54 -26.25 -39.87
C SER A 583 -2.91 -26.69 -38.56
N LEU A 584 -2.47 -25.75 -37.71
CA LEU A 584 -1.94 -26.01 -36.37
C LEU A 584 -2.96 -26.73 -35.50
N LYS A 585 -4.23 -26.30 -35.51
CA LYS A 585 -5.30 -26.97 -34.76
C LYS A 585 -5.52 -28.42 -35.18
N LYS A 586 -5.34 -28.74 -36.46
CA LYS A 586 -5.40 -30.12 -36.98
C LYS A 586 -4.17 -30.93 -36.58
N ALA A 587 -2.99 -30.29 -36.56
CA ALA A 587 -1.74 -30.92 -36.12
C ALA A 587 -1.79 -31.24 -34.62
N ALA A 588 -2.23 -30.30 -33.78
CA ALA A 588 -2.36 -30.45 -32.33
C ALA A 588 -3.21 -31.66 -31.93
N ALA A 589 -4.26 -31.98 -32.69
CA ALA A 589 -5.13 -33.13 -32.44
C ALA A 589 -4.44 -34.49 -32.62
N LYS A 590 -3.30 -34.54 -33.31
CA LYS A 590 -2.51 -35.75 -33.61
C LYS A 590 -1.10 -35.69 -33.01
N ALA A 591 -0.76 -34.60 -32.33
CA ALA A 591 0.57 -34.33 -31.83
C ALA A 591 0.82 -35.03 -30.49
N SER A 592 2.10 -35.20 -30.11
CA SER A 592 2.46 -35.63 -28.76
C SER A 592 2.05 -34.57 -27.73
N GLU A 593 2.04 -34.91 -26.44
CA GLU A 593 1.73 -33.93 -25.38
C GLU A 593 2.67 -32.71 -25.43
N ALA A 594 3.97 -32.95 -25.61
CA ALA A 594 4.99 -31.90 -25.71
C ALA A 594 4.77 -31.01 -26.95
N ASP A 595 4.55 -31.63 -28.11
CA ASP A 595 4.25 -30.90 -29.35
C ASP A 595 2.95 -30.12 -29.25
N ARG A 596 1.95 -30.69 -28.56
CA ARG A 596 0.67 -30.04 -28.37
C ARG A 596 0.83 -28.75 -27.57
N VAL A 597 1.59 -28.75 -26.47
CA VAL A 597 1.87 -27.54 -25.70
C VAL A 597 2.56 -26.48 -26.57
N ARG A 598 3.58 -26.88 -27.35
CA ARG A 598 4.29 -25.99 -28.30
C ARG A 598 3.36 -25.41 -29.36
N ILE A 599 2.50 -26.23 -29.96
CA ILE A 599 1.52 -25.79 -30.95
C ILE A 599 0.54 -24.79 -30.33
N HIS A 600 0.02 -25.03 -29.13
CA HIS A 600 -0.92 -24.10 -28.48
C HIS A 600 -0.24 -22.77 -28.12
N ALA A 601 1.02 -22.78 -27.69
CA ALA A 601 1.80 -21.57 -27.48
C ALA A 601 1.96 -20.77 -28.79
N PHE A 602 2.28 -21.46 -29.89
CA PHE A 602 2.39 -20.84 -31.21
C PHE A 602 1.04 -20.32 -31.73
N GLU A 603 -0.07 -21.05 -31.52
CA GLU A 603 -1.41 -20.58 -31.85
C GLU A 603 -1.75 -19.28 -31.11
N ASN A 604 -1.34 -19.16 -29.85
CA ASN A 604 -1.53 -17.96 -29.05
C ASN A 604 -0.72 -16.77 -29.61
N LEU A 605 0.55 -17.00 -30.00
CA LEU A 605 1.39 -16.01 -30.67
C LEU A 605 0.77 -15.52 -31.98
N LEU A 606 0.41 -16.45 -32.85
CA LEU A 606 -0.13 -16.12 -34.17
C LEU A 606 -1.49 -15.41 -34.05
N ALA A 607 -2.34 -15.82 -33.10
CA ALA A 607 -3.58 -15.10 -32.82
C ALA A 607 -3.32 -13.67 -32.32
N ALA A 608 -2.31 -13.46 -31.47
CA ALA A 608 -1.92 -12.13 -30.99
C ALA A 608 -1.40 -11.24 -32.11
N VAL A 609 -0.51 -11.77 -32.96
CA VAL A 609 0.04 -11.03 -34.12
C VAL A 609 -1.05 -10.65 -35.11
N ILE A 610 -2.04 -11.52 -35.37
CA ILE A 610 -3.18 -11.18 -36.24
C ILE A 610 -3.96 -9.96 -35.73
N PHE A 611 -4.07 -9.77 -34.42
CA PHE A 611 -4.75 -8.60 -33.86
C PHE A 611 -3.95 -7.31 -34.03
N VAL A 612 -2.62 -7.38 -33.93
CA VAL A 612 -1.73 -6.22 -34.09
C VAL A 612 -1.57 -5.87 -35.57
N ALA A 613 -1.40 -6.87 -36.44
CA ALA A 613 -1.31 -6.71 -37.89
C ALA A 613 -2.57 -6.10 -38.54
N HIS A 614 -3.66 -5.95 -37.78
CA HIS A 614 -4.83 -5.22 -38.23
C HIS A 614 -4.59 -3.71 -38.35
N GLU A 615 -3.70 -3.18 -37.51
CA GLU A 615 -3.38 -1.75 -37.38
C GLU A 615 -2.16 -1.33 -38.21
N ASP A 616 -1.51 -2.28 -38.88
CA ASP A 616 -0.34 -2.04 -39.74
C ASP A 616 -0.67 -1.04 -40.85
N GLU A 617 0.20 -0.06 -41.01
CA GLU A 617 0.22 0.77 -42.23
C GLU A 617 0.57 -0.09 -43.44
N GLU A 618 0.18 0.34 -44.65
CA GLU A 618 0.40 -0.45 -45.87
C GLU A 618 1.89 -0.79 -46.10
N ASP A 619 2.79 0.11 -45.67
CA ASP A 619 4.24 -0.02 -45.79
C ASP A 619 4.90 -0.76 -44.59
N ALA A 620 4.13 -1.17 -43.57
CA ALA A 620 4.68 -1.88 -42.42
C ALA A 620 5.18 -3.30 -42.78
N PRO A 621 6.29 -3.76 -42.18
CA PRO A 621 6.82 -5.12 -42.39
C PRO A 621 5.78 -6.20 -42.08
N ASP A 622 5.77 -7.29 -42.87
CA ASP A 622 4.86 -8.41 -42.65
C ASP A 622 5.28 -9.23 -41.42
N MET A 623 4.52 -9.10 -40.31
CA MET A 623 4.76 -9.86 -39.08
C MET A 623 4.24 -11.32 -39.14
N ILE A 624 3.36 -11.65 -40.09
CA ILE A 624 2.69 -12.95 -40.18
C ILE A 624 3.54 -13.94 -41.00
N GLU A 625 4.14 -13.49 -42.10
CA GLU A 625 4.94 -14.35 -42.97
C GLU A 625 6.12 -15.06 -42.26
N PRO A 626 6.96 -14.37 -41.45
CA PRO A 626 8.04 -15.02 -40.70
C PRO A 626 7.53 -16.12 -39.75
N LEU A 627 6.40 -15.88 -39.09
CA LEU A 627 5.75 -16.88 -38.24
C LEU A 627 5.19 -18.05 -39.05
N VAL A 628 4.72 -17.80 -40.27
CA VAL A 628 4.26 -18.87 -41.16
C VAL A 628 5.41 -19.79 -41.53
N ASP A 629 6.57 -19.23 -41.83
CA ASP A 629 7.78 -20.00 -42.17
C ASP A 629 8.32 -20.76 -40.96
N ALA A 630 8.42 -20.10 -39.79
CA ALA A 630 8.81 -20.75 -38.54
C ALA A 630 7.90 -21.96 -38.22
N ALA A 631 6.58 -21.82 -38.34
CA ALA A 631 5.64 -22.90 -38.07
C ALA A 631 5.76 -24.07 -39.06
N GLN A 632 6.04 -23.79 -40.34
CA GLN A 632 6.25 -24.81 -41.36
C GLN A 632 7.46 -25.69 -41.03
N LEU A 633 8.55 -25.09 -40.55
CA LEU A 633 9.75 -25.80 -40.12
C LEU A 633 9.53 -26.56 -38.81
N LEU A 634 8.87 -25.94 -37.82
CA LEU A 634 8.68 -26.52 -36.49
C LEU A 634 7.69 -27.70 -36.44
N PHE A 635 6.58 -27.62 -37.18
CA PHE A 635 5.45 -28.55 -36.98
C PHE A 635 5.04 -29.36 -38.20
N PHE A 636 5.48 -28.96 -39.40
CA PHE A 636 5.04 -29.58 -40.65
C PHE A 636 6.17 -30.21 -41.46
N ASN A 637 7.40 -30.26 -40.91
CA ASN A 637 8.56 -30.96 -41.46
C ASN A 637 8.80 -30.69 -42.96
N LYS A 638 8.87 -29.40 -43.36
CA LYS A 638 9.53 -29.06 -44.62
C LYS A 638 11.04 -29.17 -44.40
N ALA A 639 11.66 -30.22 -44.94
CA ALA A 639 13.10 -30.43 -44.86
C ALA A 639 13.82 -29.32 -45.65
N ALA A 640 14.37 -28.34 -44.94
CA ALA A 640 15.51 -27.55 -45.41
C ALA A 640 16.73 -28.10 -44.67
N GLU A 641 17.69 -28.70 -45.41
CA GLU A 641 18.85 -29.38 -44.80
C GLU A 641 19.77 -28.42 -44.01
N ASP A 642 19.65 -27.10 -44.25
CA ASP A 642 20.54 -26.07 -43.68
C ASP A 642 19.84 -25.05 -42.74
N VAL A 643 18.53 -25.16 -42.49
CA VAL A 643 17.79 -24.15 -41.68
C VAL A 643 17.35 -24.76 -40.35
N GLN A 644 17.84 -24.20 -39.23
CA GLN A 644 17.45 -24.61 -37.89
C GLN A 644 16.11 -23.97 -37.48
N PRO A 645 15.05 -24.77 -37.19
CA PRO A 645 13.71 -24.22 -36.92
C PRO A 645 13.64 -23.28 -35.72
N ILE A 646 14.44 -23.55 -34.68
CA ILE A 646 14.47 -22.73 -33.47
C ILE A 646 15.10 -21.35 -33.69
N GLU A 647 16.06 -21.25 -34.61
CA GLU A 647 16.70 -19.97 -34.95
C GLU A 647 15.72 -19.05 -35.66
N VAL A 648 14.95 -19.57 -36.63
CA VAL A 648 13.92 -18.81 -37.34
C VAL A 648 12.82 -18.33 -36.39
N LEU A 649 12.44 -19.16 -35.41
CA LEU A 649 11.50 -18.74 -34.36
C LEU A 649 12.08 -17.60 -33.53
N VAL A 650 13.33 -17.72 -33.08
CA VAL A 650 13.97 -16.68 -32.26
C VAL A 650 14.09 -15.36 -33.02
N ASP A 651 14.49 -15.38 -34.30
CA ASP A 651 14.48 -14.19 -35.16
C ASP A 651 13.09 -13.56 -35.19
N SER A 652 12.07 -14.36 -35.49
CA SER A 652 10.68 -13.88 -35.55
C SER A 652 10.21 -13.29 -34.21
N LEU A 653 10.65 -13.85 -33.07
CA LEU A 653 10.30 -13.32 -31.75
C LEU A 653 11.02 -11.99 -31.47
N VAL A 654 12.28 -11.85 -31.89
CA VAL A 654 13.05 -10.60 -31.78
C VAL A 654 12.43 -9.51 -32.64
N ASP A 655 12.08 -9.81 -33.89
CA ASP A 655 11.40 -8.87 -34.80
C ASP A 655 10.08 -8.36 -34.17
N LEU A 656 9.32 -9.25 -33.52
CA LEU A 656 8.10 -8.88 -32.81
C LEU A 656 8.35 -8.04 -31.54
N LEU A 657 9.53 -8.11 -30.94
CA LEU A 657 9.91 -7.25 -29.81
C LEU A 657 10.33 -5.85 -30.25
N GLU A 658 10.74 -5.65 -31.51
CA GLU A 658 10.96 -4.31 -32.05
C GLU A 658 9.65 -3.51 -32.07
N VAL A 659 8.53 -4.19 -32.32
CA VAL A 659 7.19 -3.59 -32.25
C VAL A 659 6.91 -3.04 -30.84
N SER A 660 6.47 -1.79 -30.77
CA SER A 660 6.10 -1.08 -29.53
C SER A 660 4.75 -1.54 -28.95
N SER A 661 4.65 -2.82 -28.59
CA SER A 661 3.45 -3.45 -28.03
C SER A 661 3.74 -4.22 -26.75
N ALA A 662 3.23 -3.72 -25.62
CA ALA A 662 3.31 -4.41 -24.33
C ALA A 662 2.55 -5.76 -24.35
N PHE A 663 1.46 -5.84 -25.12
CA PHE A 663 0.71 -7.07 -25.32
C PHE A 663 1.56 -8.12 -26.03
N LEU A 664 2.19 -7.77 -27.16
CA LEU A 664 3.05 -8.71 -27.89
C LEU A 664 4.27 -9.12 -27.07
N ARG A 665 4.94 -8.19 -26.39
CA ARG A 665 6.05 -8.49 -25.48
C ARG A 665 5.70 -9.60 -24.49
N GLY A 666 4.53 -9.51 -23.84
CA GLY A 666 4.06 -10.53 -22.90
C GLY A 666 3.82 -11.90 -23.55
N ILE A 667 3.23 -11.92 -24.75
CA ILE A 667 2.97 -13.15 -25.50
C ILE A 667 4.27 -13.78 -26.00
N VAL A 668 5.19 -13.00 -26.56
CA VAL A 668 6.54 -13.42 -27.00
C VAL A 668 7.29 -14.07 -25.84
N CYS A 669 7.33 -13.43 -24.66
CA CYS A 669 7.95 -13.99 -23.46
C CYS A 669 7.32 -15.34 -23.06
N SER A 670 6.00 -15.44 -23.09
CA SER A 670 5.29 -16.69 -22.77
C SER A 670 5.61 -17.80 -23.76
N VAL A 671 5.78 -17.49 -25.04
CA VAL A 671 6.10 -18.46 -26.10
C VAL A 671 7.56 -18.90 -25.96
N PHE A 672 8.48 -17.94 -25.83
CA PHE A 672 9.90 -18.24 -25.65
C PHE A 672 10.14 -19.15 -24.44
N ALA A 673 9.43 -18.95 -23.33
CA ALA A 673 9.52 -19.85 -22.17
C ALA A 673 9.23 -21.33 -22.53
N GLN A 674 8.25 -21.60 -23.40
CA GLN A 674 7.88 -22.96 -23.83
C GLN A 674 8.91 -23.59 -24.77
N PHE A 675 9.64 -22.78 -25.54
CA PHE A 675 10.68 -23.23 -26.47
C PHE A 675 12.10 -23.14 -25.90
N SER A 676 12.25 -22.58 -24.69
CA SER A 676 13.56 -22.31 -24.07
C SER A 676 14.47 -23.55 -23.99
N GLY A 677 13.91 -24.76 -23.85
CA GLY A 677 14.68 -26.01 -23.80
C GLY A 677 15.29 -26.45 -25.13
N GLU A 678 14.86 -25.87 -26.26
CA GLU A 678 15.35 -26.20 -27.60
C GLU A 678 16.33 -25.16 -28.15
N VAL A 679 16.51 -24.04 -27.44
CA VAL A 679 17.41 -22.97 -27.87
C VAL A 679 18.84 -23.49 -27.91
N ASN A 680 19.43 -23.43 -29.11
CA ASN A 680 20.78 -23.87 -29.39
C ASN A 680 21.79 -22.72 -29.21
N GLU A 681 23.07 -23.03 -29.44
CA GLU A 681 24.17 -22.07 -29.33
C GLU A 681 23.97 -20.84 -30.24
N HIS A 682 23.64 -21.05 -31.51
CA HIS A 682 23.45 -19.97 -32.48
C HIS A 682 22.25 -19.09 -32.12
N ALA A 683 21.13 -19.67 -31.71
CA ALA A 683 19.95 -18.95 -31.30
C ALA A 683 20.19 -18.05 -30.07
N ILE A 684 20.98 -18.51 -29.08
CA ILE A 684 21.40 -17.66 -27.97
C ILE A 684 22.30 -16.52 -28.44
N SER A 685 23.28 -16.78 -29.31
CA SER A 685 24.14 -15.73 -29.85
C SER A 685 23.33 -14.66 -30.56
N ARG A 686 22.36 -15.04 -31.40
CA ARG A 686 21.47 -14.08 -32.06
C ARG A 686 20.71 -13.18 -31.08
N ILE A 687 20.23 -13.70 -29.95
CA ILE A 687 19.57 -12.88 -28.91
C ILE A 687 20.57 -11.91 -28.26
N VAL A 688 21.81 -12.36 -28.03
CA VAL A 688 22.87 -11.53 -27.46
C VAL A 688 23.31 -10.42 -28.42
N ASP A 689 23.41 -10.73 -29.71
CA ASP A 689 23.85 -9.79 -30.74
C ASP A 689 22.91 -8.56 -30.83
N GLN A 690 21.62 -8.75 -30.54
CA GLN A 690 20.61 -7.68 -30.47
C GLN A 690 20.83 -6.66 -29.34
N LEU A 691 21.75 -6.94 -28.40
CA LEU A 691 22.10 -5.99 -27.35
C LEU A 691 23.13 -4.93 -27.81
N GLY A 692 23.76 -5.10 -28.97
CA GLY A 692 24.71 -4.13 -29.55
C GLY A 692 26.08 -4.08 -28.86
N ILE A 693 26.42 -5.06 -28.03
CA ILE A 693 27.64 -5.04 -27.19
C ILE A 693 28.92 -5.31 -28.00
N ALA A 694 28.81 -5.93 -29.17
CA ALA A 694 29.96 -6.40 -29.95
C ALA A 694 30.76 -5.27 -30.63
N GLU A 695 30.22 -4.06 -30.72
CA GLU A 695 30.88 -2.93 -31.41
C GLU A 695 31.86 -2.15 -30.51
N ASP A 696 31.74 -2.22 -29.18
CA ASP A 696 32.50 -1.36 -28.25
C ASP A 696 33.72 -2.01 -27.57
N ILE A 697 33.90 -3.34 -27.67
CA ILE A 697 34.93 -4.07 -26.90
C ILE A 697 36.36 -3.82 -27.43
N GLU A 698 36.53 -3.38 -28.68
CA GLU A 698 37.86 -3.12 -29.26
C GLU A 698 38.50 -1.78 -28.85
N GLY A 699 37.76 -0.84 -28.22
CA GLY A 699 38.27 0.50 -27.88
C GLY A 699 38.84 0.68 -26.47
N ASP A 700 38.57 -0.26 -25.56
CA ASP A 700 38.72 -0.05 -24.10
C ASP A 700 40.12 -0.41 -23.55
N GLU A 701 41.03 -0.94 -24.39
CA GLU A 701 42.39 -1.31 -23.96
C GLU A 701 43.38 -0.12 -23.96
N GLU A 702 43.04 1.03 -24.58
CA GLU A 702 43.96 2.18 -24.72
C GLU A 702 43.77 3.31 -23.70
N GLN A 703 42.66 3.37 -22.94
CA GLN A 703 42.37 4.50 -22.03
C GLN A 703 42.83 4.30 -20.56
N MET A 704 43.46 3.17 -20.21
CA MET A 704 43.84 2.88 -18.81
C MET A 704 45.21 3.42 -18.36
N GLU A 705 45.91 4.23 -19.17
CA GLU A 705 47.28 4.71 -18.83
C GLU A 705 47.41 6.18 -18.38
N GLU A 706 46.35 6.98 -18.36
CA GLU A 706 46.43 8.38 -17.90
C GLU A 706 45.45 8.63 -16.75
N ASP A 707 45.89 8.43 -15.50
CA ASP A 707 45.42 9.18 -14.31
C ASP A 707 46.21 8.75 -13.07
N GLU A 708 47.43 9.28 -12.93
CA GLU A 708 48.12 9.38 -11.63
C GLU A 708 48.20 10.87 -11.23
N GLU A 709 47.15 11.40 -10.59
CA GLU A 709 47.30 12.57 -9.73
C GLU A 709 46.82 12.29 -8.30
N VAL A 710 47.66 12.75 -7.38
CA VAL A 710 47.71 12.45 -5.95
C VAL A 710 46.63 13.25 -5.22
N GLN A 711 45.83 12.59 -4.38
CA GLN A 711 44.99 13.29 -3.40
C GLN A 711 45.37 12.84 -1.98
N ASP A 712 45.75 13.85 -1.18
CA ASP A 712 46.23 13.75 0.19
C ASP A 712 45.19 13.19 1.16
N GLU A 713 45.70 12.46 2.15
CA GLU A 713 45.02 11.86 3.30
C GLU A 713 44.50 12.92 4.29
N GLU A 714 43.27 12.77 4.79
CA GLU A 714 42.96 12.99 6.21
C GLU A 714 42.04 11.85 6.71
N GLU A 715 42.49 11.20 7.80
CA GLU A 715 41.85 10.07 8.49
C GLU A 715 40.80 10.54 9.52
N ASP A 716 39.69 9.78 9.54
CA ASP A 716 38.89 9.28 10.67
C ASP A 716 38.26 10.22 11.72
N GLU A 717 36.96 10.05 11.93
CA GLU A 717 36.41 9.56 13.21
C GLU A 717 35.05 8.86 13.00
N GLU A 718 34.96 7.59 13.41
CA GLU A 718 33.75 6.77 13.51
C GLU A 718 32.92 7.14 14.75
N GLU A 719 31.59 7.26 14.62
CA GLU A 719 30.66 6.84 15.68
C GLU A 719 29.43 6.15 15.06
N GLU A 720 29.18 4.90 15.47
CA GLU A 720 27.96 4.13 15.24
C GLU A 720 26.87 4.57 16.23
N GLU A 721 25.65 4.88 15.78
CA GLU A 721 24.42 4.52 16.49
C GLU A 721 23.33 4.11 15.50
N GLU A 722 22.73 2.94 15.76
CA GLU A 722 21.55 2.36 15.10
C GLU A 722 20.28 3.12 15.52
N GLU A 723 19.35 3.41 14.59
CA GLU A 723 17.92 3.02 14.67
C GLU A 723 17.07 3.58 13.50
N GLU A 724 16.43 2.62 12.82
CA GLU A 724 15.09 2.58 12.20
C GLU A 724 14.70 3.45 10.97
N GLU A 725 14.10 2.72 10.03
CA GLU A 725 13.61 3.07 8.70
C GLU A 725 12.35 3.95 8.72
N GLU A 726 12.34 5.06 7.97
CA GLU A 726 11.15 5.52 7.24
C GLU A 726 11.58 6.04 5.85
N ILE A 727 11.07 5.38 4.80
CA ILE A 727 11.29 5.71 3.39
C ILE A 727 10.21 6.72 2.98
N GLU A 728 10.59 7.97 2.70
CA GLU A 728 9.80 8.87 1.86
C GLU A 728 10.57 9.15 0.56
N GLU A 729 10.01 8.68 -0.55
CA GLU A 729 10.46 8.95 -1.92
C GLU A 729 10.29 10.44 -2.23
N SER A 730 11.39 11.19 -2.26
CA SER A 730 11.45 12.54 -2.80
C SER A 730 11.97 12.52 -4.24
N GLU A 731 11.18 13.11 -5.12
CA GLU A 731 11.37 13.26 -6.57
C GLU A 731 12.71 13.96 -6.88
N GLU A 732 13.60 13.27 -7.61
CA GLU A 732 14.85 13.83 -8.14
C GLU A 732 14.55 14.76 -9.32
N GLU A 733 14.63 16.08 -9.09
CA GLU A 733 14.99 17.05 -10.12
C GLU A 733 16.52 17.02 -10.25
N GLY A 734 17.02 16.39 -11.31
CA GLY A 734 18.44 16.36 -11.64
C GLY A 734 18.90 17.70 -12.22
N GLU A 735 19.81 18.36 -11.50
CA GLU A 735 20.59 19.51 -11.96
C GLU A 735 21.55 19.10 -13.10
N ASP A 736 21.63 19.97 -14.11
CA ASP A 736 22.55 19.89 -15.26
C ASP A 736 24.02 19.81 -14.80
N SER A 737 24.75 18.83 -15.31
CA SER A 737 26.21 18.84 -15.40
C SER A 737 26.59 18.97 -16.87
N ASP A 738 27.02 20.17 -17.26
CA ASP A 738 27.64 20.44 -18.54
C ASP A 738 29.03 19.77 -18.57
N ASP A 739 29.18 18.71 -19.37
CA ASP A 739 30.48 18.28 -19.91
C ASP A 739 30.41 18.40 -21.44
N GLU A 740 31.19 19.34 -21.97
CA GLU A 740 31.40 19.56 -23.40
C GLU A 740 32.39 18.51 -23.94
N GLU A 741 31.92 17.63 -24.83
CA GLU A 741 32.79 17.01 -25.85
C GLU A 741 32.29 17.40 -27.24
N ALA A 742 32.94 18.41 -27.82
CA ALA A 742 32.77 18.78 -29.22
C ALA A 742 33.63 17.86 -30.10
N ASN A 743 33.02 16.83 -30.69
CA ASN A 743 33.56 16.15 -31.87
C ASN A 743 33.15 16.92 -33.14
N ASP A 744 34.15 17.28 -33.92
CA ASP A 744 34.09 18.02 -35.18
C ASP A 744 33.64 17.09 -36.31
N ASP A 745 32.39 17.23 -36.78
CA ASP A 745 31.90 16.58 -37.99
C ASP A 745 30.89 17.46 -38.77
N GLU A 746 30.95 17.30 -40.10
CA GLU A 746 30.36 18.06 -41.20
C GLU A 746 29.09 18.93 -40.92
N VAL A 747 29.21 20.22 -41.26
CA VAL A 747 28.13 21.22 -41.15
C VAL A 747 26.93 20.88 -42.05
N ASP A 748 25.77 20.68 -41.43
CA ASP A 748 24.47 20.35 -42.05
C ASP A 748 24.10 21.31 -43.22
N PRO A 749 23.82 20.80 -44.44
CA PRO A 749 23.40 21.59 -45.60
C PRO A 749 22.13 22.44 -45.35
N ILE A 750 21.22 21.97 -44.48
CA ILE A 750 19.98 22.68 -44.13
C ILE A 750 20.27 23.84 -43.19
N LEU A 751 21.18 23.65 -42.22
CA LEU A 751 21.67 24.71 -41.34
C LEU A 751 22.36 25.80 -42.16
N ARG A 752 23.20 25.40 -43.13
CA ARG A 752 23.86 26.31 -44.06
C ARG A 752 22.87 27.13 -44.90
N SER A 753 21.81 26.48 -45.40
CA SER A 753 20.74 27.18 -46.13
C SER A 753 19.98 28.18 -45.26
N LYS A 754 19.68 27.85 -44.00
CA LYS A 754 18.96 28.75 -43.08
C LYS A 754 19.82 29.93 -42.61
N VAL A 755 21.11 29.70 -42.41
CA VAL A 755 22.09 30.74 -42.09
C VAL A 755 22.29 31.68 -43.29
N GLU A 756 22.38 31.16 -44.52
CA GLU A 756 22.42 31.98 -45.74
C GLU A 756 21.14 32.80 -45.95
N GLU A 757 19.98 32.24 -45.64
CA GLU A 757 18.69 32.95 -45.72
C GLU A 757 18.59 34.05 -44.65
N ALA A 758 19.09 33.80 -43.43
CA ALA A 758 19.19 34.81 -42.38
C ALA A 758 20.16 35.95 -42.76
N MET A 759 21.29 35.65 -43.41
CA MET A 759 22.22 36.65 -43.94
C MET A 759 21.64 37.45 -45.11
N ARG A 760 20.86 36.82 -46.01
CA ARG A 760 20.14 37.52 -47.09
C ARG A 760 19.03 38.43 -46.57
N ALA A 761 18.30 38.01 -45.54
CA ALA A 761 17.19 38.78 -44.98
C ALA A 761 17.62 40.12 -44.35
N ILE A 762 18.91 40.28 -44.02
CA ILE A 762 19.48 41.49 -43.42
C ILE A 762 20.33 42.28 -44.43
N GLY A 763 20.42 41.81 -45.69
CA GLY A 763 21.04 42.56 -46.80
C GLY A 763 22.55 42.40 -46.94
N ALA A 764 23.18 41.45 -46.24
CA ALA A 764 24.64 41.30 -46.19
C ALA A 764 25.27 40.52 -47.37
N ALA A 765 24.49 40.17 -48.41
CA ALA A 765 24.93 39.21 -49.43
C ALA A 765 25.01 39.75 -50.87
N ASP A 766 24.90 41.06 -51.08
CA ASP A 766 25.04 41.66 -52.42
C ASP A 766 26.24 42.63 -52.45
N ASP A 767 27.40 42.10 -52.83
CA ASP A 767 28.63 42.88 -53.04
C ASP A 767 28.51 43.73 -54.32
N SER A 768 28.23 45.02 -54.17
CA SER A 768 28.85 46.06 -55.00
C SER A 768 28.81 47.43 -54.34
N ASP A 769 29.97 47.86 -53.83
CA ASP A 769 30.40 49.25 -53.60
C ASP A 769 29.50 50.16 -52.74
N GLU A 770 29.78 50.26 -51.43
CA GLU A 770 29.95 51.49 -50.63
C GLU A 770 30.01 51.18 -49.11
N ASP A 771 30.84 51.91 -48.37
CA ASP A 771 31.05 51.82 -46.92
C ASP A 771 29.76 52.13 -46.11
N ASP A 772 28.86 51.16 -45.97
CA ASP A 772 27.82 51.17 -44.93
C ASP A 772 28.26 50.23 -43.79
N ALA A 773 28.82 50.83 -42.74
CA ALA A 773 29.04 50.14 -41.48
C ALA A 773 27.70 49.56 -40.99
N LEU A 774 27.63 48.24 -40.87
CA LEU A 774 26.51 47.54 -40.22
C LEU A 774 26.20 48.24 -38.90
N ASP A 775 24.98 48.76 -38.76
CA ASP A 775 24.53 49.42 -37.54
C ASP A 775 24.61 48.41 -36.38
N ASP A 776 25.07 48.82 -35.20
CA ASP A 776 25.26 47.93 -34.04
C ASP A 776 23.97 47.15 -33.72
N GLU A 777 22.81 47.76 -34.00
CA GLU A 777 21.48 47.18 -33.80
C GLU A 777 21.14 46.08 -34.84
N GLN A 778 21.72 46.14 -36.04
CA GLN A 778 21.60 45.09 -37.07
C GLN A 778 22.51 43.89 -36.78
N MET A 779 23.71 44.12 -36.21
CA MET A 779 24.62 43.06 -35.81
C MET A 779 24.05 42.25 -34.64
N ILE A 780 23.45 42.92 -33.65
CA ILE A 780 22.75 42.25 -32.53
C ILE A 780 21.56 41.41 -33.05
N SER A 781 20.78 41.95 -34.00
CA SER A 781 19.64 41.23 -34.60
C SER A 781 20.06 39.98 -35.39
N LEU A 782 21.23 40.00 -36.02
CA LEU A 782 21.80 38.85 -36.71
C LEU A 782 22.26 37.78 -35.70
N ASP A 783 22.99 38.17 -34.66
CA ASP A 783 23.44 37.27 -33.60
C ASP A 783 22.27 36.63 -32.84
N ASP A 784 21.21 37.39 -32.52
CA ASP A 784 20.00 36.87 -31.88
C ASP A 784 19.30 35.82 -32.75
N LYS A 785 19.18 36.08 -34.06
CA LYS A 785 18.57 35.13 -35.01
C LYS A 785 19.43 33.89 -35.22
N LEU A 786 20.75 34.05 -35.30
CA LEU A 786 21.67 32.92 -35.38
C LEU A 786 21.59 32.09 -34.10
N ALA A 787 21.62 32.72 -32.93
CA ALA A 787 21.47 32.05 -31.64
C ALA A 787 20.14 31.29 -31.52
N ASP A 788 19.03 31.84 -31.99
CA ASP A 788 17.73 31.15 -32.01
C ASP A 788 17.71 29.95 -32.97
N ILE A 789 18.34 30.07 -34.15
CA ILE A 789 18.48 28.97 -35.12
C ILE A 789 19.35 27.84 -34.53
N PHE A 790 20.48 28.19 -33.90
CA PHE A 790 21.37 27.22 -33.25
C PHE A 790 20.72 26.59 -32.00
N ARG A 791 19.94 27.33 -31.21
CA ARG A 791 19.17 26.79 -30.08
C ARG A 791 18.05 25.84 -30.53
N GLN A 792 17.33 26.17 -31.60
CA GLN A 792 16.27 25.30 -32.12
C GLN A 792 16.83 24.02 -32.74
N HIS A 793 17.92 24.11 -33.50
CA HIS A 793 18.54 22.94 -34.15
C HIS A 793 19.26 22.03 -33.15
N SER A 794 19.97 22.58 -32.16
CA SER A 794 20.58 21.78 -31.09
C SER A 794 19.53 21.11 -30.20
N SER A 795 18.45 21.82 -29.83
CA SER A 795 17.40 21.24 -28.98
C SER A 795 16.52 20.20 -29.70
N SER A 796 16.29 20.33 -31.02
CA SER A 796 15.58 19.28 -31.78
C SER A 796 16.45 18.04 -31.94
N ARG A 797 17.72 18.20 -32.32
CA ARG A 797 18.65 17.07 -32.49
C ARG A 797 18.93 16.36 -31.16
N ARG A 798 18.98 17.11 -30.04
CA ARG A 798 19.07 16.53 -28.70
C ARG A 798 17.83 15.71 -28.36
N LYS A 799 16.62 16.22 -28.63
CA LYS A 799 15.37 15.48 -28.40
C LYS A 799 15.27 14.22 -29.26
N ASP A 800 15.68 14.29 -30.52
CA ASP A 800 15.66 13.14 -31.43
C ASP A 800 16.67 12.07 -30.96
N ARG A 801 17.89 12.47 -30.58
CA ARG A 801 18.90 11.56 -30.00
C ARG A 801 18.44 10.97 -28.67
N GLU A 802 17.77 11.74 -27.81
CA GLU A 802 17.20 11.26 -26.55
C GLU A 802 16.06 10.25 -26.79
N ALA A 803 15.22 10.47 -27.81
CA ALA A 803 14.17 9.54 -28.21
C ALA A 803 14.74 8.22 -28.75
N GLU A 804 15.73 8.28 -29.64
CA GLU A 804 16.42 7.10 -30.18
C GLU A 804 17.11 6.28 -29.06
N LYS A 805 17.79 6.96 -28.14
CA LYS A 805 18.39 6.31 -26.95
C LYS A 805 17.33 5.62 -26.08
N ARG A 806 16.17 6.27 -25.89
CA ARG A 806 15.06 5.71 -25.11
C ARG A 806 14.48 4.47 -25.78
N ASP A 807 14.26 4.51 -27.09
CA ASP A 807 13.69 3.39 -27.84
C ASP A 807 14.66 2.21 -27.89
N THR A 808 15.95 2.46 -28.09
CA THR A 808 17.03 1.46 -28.00
C THR A 808 17.04 0.81 -26.62
N ALA A 809 17.00 1.60 -25.54
CA ALA A 809 16.95 1.08 -24.18
C ALA A 809 15.68 0.27 -23.90
N MET A 810 14.53 0.65 -24.47
CA MET A 810 13.29 -0.14 -24.35
C MET A 810 13.43 -1.48 -25.08
N PHE A 811 14.01 -1.51 -26.27
CA PHE A 811 14.24 -2.74 -27.02
C PHE A 811 15.24 -3.67 -26.31
N GLN A 812 16.39 -3.16 -25.86
CA GLN A 812 17.35 -3.92 -25.05
C GLN A 812 16.68 -4.53 -23.81
N ASN A 813 15.81 -3.77 -23.13
CA ASN A 813 15.03 -4.29 -21.99
C ASN A 813 14.05 -5.41 -22.35
N LYS A 814 13.53 -5.44 -23.59
CA LYS A 814 12.69 -6.54 -24.08
C LYS A 814 13.54 -7.77 -24.41
N VAL A 815 14.70 -7.59 -25.04
CA VAL A 815 15.67 -8.67 -25.31
C VAL A 815 16.17 -9.30 -23.99
N LEU A 816 16.44 -8.47 -22.98
CA LEU A 816 16.80 -8.91 -21.63
C LEU A 816 15.70 -9.76 -20.97
N ASP A 817 14.42 -9.62 -21.32
CA ASP A 817 13.38 -10.54 -20.83
C ASP A 817 13.63 -11.96 -21.32
N LEU A 818 14.01 -12.14 -22.59
CA LEU A 818 14.29 -13.46 -23.17
C LEU A 818 15.49 -14.09 -22.45
N LEU A 819 16.55 -13.33 -22.23
CA LEU A 819 17.72 -13.82 -21.48
C LEU A 819 17.40 -14.12 -20.02
N GLU A 820 16.55 -13.32 -19.36
CA GLU A 820 16.10 -13.60 -18.00
C GLU A 820 15.27 -14.89 -17.95
N ILE A 821 14.35 -15.09 -18.89
CA ILE A 821 13.53 -16.30 -19.02
C ILE A 821 14.43 -17.51 -19.25
N TYR A 822 15.40 -17.42 -20.16
CA TYR A 822 16.34 -18.50 -20.41
C TYR A 822 17.15 -18.83 -19.16
N ALA A 823 17.72 -17.82 -18.49
CA ALA A 823 18.49 -18.01 -17.26
C ALA A 823 17.66 -18.61 -16.12
N LYS A 824 16.36 -18.34 -16.08
CA LYS A 824 15.43 -18.87 -15.08
C LYS A 824 14.99 -20.30 -15.38
N GLU A 825 14.54 -20.57 -16.60
CA GLU A 825 13.96 -21.86 -17.00
C GLU A 825 15.05 -22.91 -17.34
N GLN A 826 16.22 -22.47 -17.81
CA GLN A 826 17.35 -23.32 -18.25
C GLN A 826 18.61 -23.11 -17.39
N SER A 827 18.46 -22.84 -16.09
CA SER A 827 19.60 -22.50 -15.19
C SER A 827 20.75 -23.54 -15.12
N GLY A 828 20.49 -24.81 -15.48
CA GLY A 828 21.49 -25.86 -15.55
C GLY A 828 22.17 -26.03 -16.91
N ASN A 829 21.73 -25.31 -17.94
CA ASN A 829 22.22 -25.46 -19.31
C ASN A 829 23.62 -24.82 -19.48
N PRO A 830 24.57 -25.48 -20.16
CA PRO A 830 25.92 -24.92 -20.39
C PRO A 830 25.94 -23.59 -21.14
N LEU A 831 24.91 -23.31 -21.96
CA LEU A 831 24.79 -22.05 -22.69
C LEU A 831 24.62 -20.83 -21.77
N ILE A 832 24.27 -21.02 -20.48
CA ILE A 832 24.29 -19.94 -19.49
C ILE A 832 25.67 -19.28 -19.42
N MET A 833 26.76 -20.03 -19.60
CA MET A 833 28.11 -19.49 -19.58
C MET A 833 28.34 -18.46 -20.69
N ARG A 834 27.63 -18.58 -21.82
CA ARG A 834 27.79 -17.67 -22.97
C ARG A 834 27.14 -16.31 -22.77
N ILE A 835 26.09 -16.24 -21.96
CA ILE A 835 25.37 -14.98 -21.70
C ILE A 835 25.99 -14.17 -20.55
N VAL A 836 26.90 -14.77 -19.76
CA VAL A 836 27.52 -14.07 -18.61
C VAL A 836 28.38 -12.89 -19.03
N GLU A 837 29.29 -13.08 -19.99
CA GLU A 837 30.19 -12.02 -20.45
C GLU A 837 29.43 -10.84 -21.08
N PRO A 838 28.49 -11.05 -22.03
CA PRO A 838 27.69 -9.97 -22.58
C PRO A 838 26.87 -9.23 -21.52
N LEU A 839 26.17 -9.94 -20.62
CA LEU A 839 25.39 -9.28 -19.57
C LEU A 839 26.28 -8.49 -18.61
N PHE A 840 27.49 -8.97 -18.32
CA PHE A 840 28.44 -8.25 -17.47
C PHE A 840 29.02 -7.03 -18.18
N ALA A 841 29.29 -7.12 -19.49
CA ALA A 841 29.66 -5.97 -20.32
C ALA A 841 28.57 -4.90 -20.29
N LEU A 842 27.30 -5.28 -20.50
CA LEU A 842 26.17 -4.37 -20.44
C LEU A 842 25.97 -3.76 -19.03
N ALA A 843 26.21 -4.54 -17.97
CA ALA A 843 26.16 -4.06 -16.59
C ALA A 843 27.30 -3.09 -16.23
N LYS A 844 28.44 -3.16 -16.93
CA LYS A 844 29.53 -2.17 -16.80
C LYS A 844 29.13 -0.81 -17.36
N GLY A 845 28.16 -0.77 -18.28
CA GLY A 845 27.66 0.45 -18.90
C GLY A 845 28.67 1.15 -19.81
N PRO A 846 29.30 0.46 -20.79
CA PRO A 846 30.15 1.14 -21.76
C PRO A 846 29.33 2.17 -22.58
N GLY A 847 29.94 3.33 -22.85
CA GLY A 847 29.46 4.34 -23.79
C GLY A 847 28.03 4.85 -23.57
N ASP A 848 27.17 4.63 -24.57
CA ASP A 848 25.80 5.13 -24.67
C ASP A 848 24.73 4.24 -23.96
N THR A 849 25.15 3.27 -23.14
CA THR A 849 24.23 2.32 -22.46
C THR A 849 23.37 3.00 -21.39
N SER A 850 22.05 2.84 -21.45
CA SER A 850 21.13 3.39 -20.43
C SER A 850 21.34 2.77 -19.03
N PRO A 851 21.33 3.57 -17.94
CA PRO A 851 21.41 3.07 -16.57
C PRO A 851 20.34 2.03 -16.23
N GLN A 852 19.15 2.13 -16.81
CA GLN A 852 18.07 1.16 -16.60
C GLN A 852 18.44 -0.22 -17.16
N VAL A 853 19.09 -0.26 -18.33
CA VAL A 853 19.54 -1.48 -18.99
C VAL A 853 20.70 -2.10 -18.22
N ALA A 854 21.70 -1.29 -17.84
CA ALA A 854 22.85 -1.75 -17.06
C ALA A 854 22.42 -2.36 -15.70
N ASN A 855 21.55 -1.68 -14.97
CA ASN A 855 20.99 -2.18 -13.70
C ASN A 855 20.23 -3.50 -13.88
N ARG A 856 19.44 -3.61 -14.96
CA ARG A 856 18.68 -4.82 -15.25
C ARG A 856 19.58 -6.00 -15.61
N ALA A 857 20.61 -5.79 -16.42
CA ALA A 857 21.60 -6.81 -16.74
C ALA A 857 22.30 -7.33 -15.47
N GLY A 858 22.74 -6.42 -14.60
CA GLY A 858 23.30 -6.76 -13.29
C GLY A 858 22.32 -7.54 -12.40
N GLN A 859 21.03 -7.18 -12.41
CA GLN A 859 20.00 -7.91 -11.67
C GLN A 859 19.79 -9.34 -12.20
N ILE A 860 19.76 -9.55 -13.51
CA ILE A 860 19.64 -10.88 -14.14
C ILE A 860 20.81 -11.77 -13.70
N ILE A 861 22.03 -11.24 -13.74
CA ILE A 861 23.22 -11.96 -13.28
C ILE A 861 23.08 -12.36 -11.82
N ARG A 862 22.76 -11.43 -10.91
CA ARG A 862 22.67 -11.71 -9.46
C ARG A 862 21.53 -12.69 -9.15
N ALA A 863 20.36 -12.48 -9.73
CA ALA A 863 19.12 -13.15 -9.34
C ALA A 863 18.88 -14.48 -10.07
N ARG A 864 19.28 -14.60 -11.34
CA ARG A 864 19.00 -15.78 -12.17
C ARG A 864 20.23 -16.66 -12.41
N ILE A 865 21.40 -16.06 -12.61
CA ILE A 865 22.62 -16.81 -12.92
C ILE A 865 23.33 -17.23 -11.61
N CYS A 866 23.75 -16.27 -10.78
CA CYS A 866 24.52 -16.54 -9.56
C CYS A 866 23.70 -17.32 -8.51
N LYS A 867 22.38 -17.16 -8.53
CA LYS A 867 21.40 -17.84 -7.65
C LYS A 867 20.51 -18.84 -8.41
N GLY A 868 20.98 -19.36 -9.55
CA GLY A 868 20.25 -20.34 -10.36
C GLY A 868 19.79 -21.56 -9.57
N LYS A 869 18.61 -22.09 -9.93
CA LYS A 869 17.99 -23.26 -9.26
C LYS A 869 18.80 -24.52 -9.48
N GLU A 870 19.26 -24.71 -10.71
CA GLU A 870 20.09 -25.82 -11.12
C GLU A 870 21.53 -25.35 -11.35
N GLN A 871 22.44 -26.31 -11.30
CA GLN A 871 23.86 -26.03 -11.49
C GLN A 871 24.28 -26.42 -12.89
N VAL A 872 25.01 -25.54 -13.56
CA VAL A 872 25.66 -25.83 -14.84
C VAL A 872 26.67 -26.97 -14.69
N ARG A 873 26.54 -28.02 -15.52
CA ARG A 873 27.40 -29.21 -15.50
C ARG A 873 27.81 -29.61 -16.93
N GLY A 874 29.13 -29.63 -17.18
CA GLY A 874 29.70 -30.08 -18.45
C GLY A 874 29.28 -29.22 -19.66
N GLY A 875 29.73 -29.56 -20.86
CA GLY A 875 29.25 -28.95 -22.11
C GLY A 875 29.60 -27.47 -22.34
N PHE A 876 30.53 -26.91 -21.57
CA PHE A 876 31.09 -25.56 -21.76
C PHE A 876 32.61 -25.64 -21.94
N ASP A 877 33.19 -24.60 -22.53
CA ASP A 877 34.65 -24.48 -22.66
C ASP A 877 35.26 -24.11 -21.31
N VAL A 878 35.94 -25.09 -20.71
CA VAL A 878 36.60 -24.93 -19.39
C VAL A 878 37.74 -23.93 -19.45
N GLN A 879 38.48 -23.88 -20.57
CA GLN A 879 39.60 -22.96 -20.74
C GLN A 879 39.10 -21.52 -20.81
N ARG A 880 38.06 -21.27 -21.62
CA ARG A 880 37.41 -19.97 -21.67
C ARG A 880 36.87 -19.55 -20.30
N ALA A 881 36.26 -20.46 -19.54
CA ALA A 881 35.77 -20.15 -18.19
C ALA A 881 36.89 -19.75 -17.20
N TYR A 882 38.10 -20.32 -17.33
CA TYR A 882 39.27 -19.86 -16.56
C TYR A 882 39.72 -18.46 -16.98
N GLU A 883 39.74 -18.18 -18.29
CA GLU A 883 40.07 -16.86 -18.83
C GLU A 883 39.06 -15.80 -18.35
N SER A 884 37.76 -16.10 -18.41
CA SER A 884 36.70 -15.22 -17.89
C SER A 884 36.88 -14.95 -16.39
N LEU A 885 37.20 -15.96 -15.58
CA LEU A 885 37.48 -15.79 -14.15
C LEU A 885 38.71 -14.90 -13.93
N ALA A 886 39.79 -15.13 -14.69
CA ALA A 886 41.02 -14.33 -14.59
C ALA A 886 40.76 -12.86 -14.97
N THR A 887 40.03 -12.60 -16.06
CA THR A 887 39.63 -11.25 -16.49
C THR A 887 38.77 -10.56 -15.42
N LEU A 888 37.82 -11.27 -14.81
CA LEU A 888 37.00 -10.72 -13.74
C LEU A 888 37.83 -10.36 -12.48
N HIS A 889 38.84 -11.17 -12.15
CA HIS A 889 39.77 -10.88 -11.06
C HIS A 889 40.76 -9.75 -11.38
N LYS A 890 41.13 -9.55 -12.65
CA LYS A 890 41.85 -8.34 -13.08
C LYS A 890 40.98 -7.10 -12.91
N PHE A 891 39.72 -7.17 -13.33
CA PHE A 891 38.74 -6.09 -13.14
C PHE A 891 38.52 -5.75 -11.66
N ALA A 892 38.45 -6.75 -10.77
CA ALA A 892 38.37 -6.53 -9.32
C ALA A 892 39.58 -5.79 -8.73
N ARG A 893 40.74 -5.79 -9.43
CA ARG A 893 41.99 -5.15 -9.00
C ARG A 893 42.22 -3.75 -9.61
N SER A 894 41.43 -3.29 -10.58
CA SER A 894 41.73 -2.08 -11.36
C SER A 894 41.35 -0.75 -10.70
N GLY A 895 40.49 -0.71 -9.68
CA GLY A 895 40.32 0.47 -8.80
C GLY A 895 39.00 1.22 -8.91
N ASN A 896 38.38 1.25 -10.10
CA ASN A 896 37.45 2.32 -10.46
C ASN A 896 35.96 1.93 -10.45
N HIS A 897 35.58 0.80 -9.83
CA HIS A 897 34.23 0.21 -10.00
C HIS A 897 33.55 -0.20 -8.69
N SER A 898 33.44 0.74 -7.73
CA SER A 898 32.85 0.47 -6.40
C SER A 898 31.39 0.01 -6.46
N SER A 899 30.60 0.51 -7.42
CA SER A 899 29.20 0.14 -7.66
C SER A 899 29.01 -1.31 -8.17
N LEU A 900 30.04 -1.87 -8.80
CA LEU A 900 30.01 -3.22 -9.37
C LEU A 900 30.68 -4.28 -8.48
N ALA A 901 31.31 -3.86 -7.38
CA ALA A 901 32.07 -4.75 -6.49
C ALA A 901 31.27 -6.01 -6.06
N ASP A 902 30.02 -5.84 -5.66
CA ASP A 902 29.17 -6.95 -5.23
C ASP A 902 28.76 -7.87 -6.38
N LEU A 903 28.54 -7.31 -7.58
CA LEU A 903 28.24 -8.08 -8.79
C LEU A 903 29.46 -8.91 -9.21
N THR A 904 30.64 -8.29 -9.22
CA THR A 904 31.94 -8.93 -9.51
C THR A 904 32.24 -10.05 -8.52
N SER A 905 31.99 -9.83 -7.22
CA SER A 905 32.11 -10.87 -6.19
C SER A 905 31.17 -12.05 -6.44
N ALA A 906 29.88 -11.78 -6.71
CA ALA A 906 28.90 -12.83 -6.99
C ALA A 906 29.25 -13.65 -8.24
N LEU A 907 29.70 -12.99 -9.31
CA LEU A 907 30.15 -13.65 -10.54
C LEU A 907 31.41 -14.47 -10.36
N SER A 908 32.41 -13.96 -9.61
CA SER A 908 33.62 -14.71 -9.30
C SER A 908 33.27 -16.00 -8.57
N GLN A 909 32.36 -15.94 -7.59
CA GLN A 909 31.87 -17.12 -6.89
C GLN A 909 31.09 -18.07 -7.81
N PHE A 910 30.33 -17.55 -8.78
CA PHE A 910 29.63 -18.36 -9.77
C PHE A 910 30.62 -19.15 -10.65
N TYR A 911 31.59 -18.48 -11.29
CA TYR A 911 32.63 -19.13 -12.10
C TYR A 911 33.42 -20.14 -11.29
N THR A 912 33.84 -19.76 -10.08
CA THR A 912 34.56 -20.63 -9.14
C THR A 912 33.75 -21.90 -8.84
N LYS A 913 32.45 -21.76 -8.55
CA LYS A 913 31.56 -22.91 -8.31
C LYS A 913 31.43 -23.82 -9.53
N VAL A 914 31.31 -23.25 -10.74
CA VAL A 914 31.18 -24.01 -11.98
C VAL A 914 32.47 -24.79 -12.27
N LEU A 915 33.62 -24.13 -12.19
CA LEU A 915 34.94 -24.73 -12.44
C LEU A 915 35.27 -25.87 -11.45
N LEU A 916 35.10 -25.62 -10.14
CA LEU A 916 35.40 -26.61 -9.08
C LEU A 916 34.44 -27.81 -9.05
N ARG A 917 33.35 -27.76 -9.81
CA ARG A 917 32.33 -28.82 -9.89
C ARG A 917 32.23 -29.40 -11.30
N SER A 918 33.11 -28.98 -12.20
CA SER A 918 33.27 -29.57 -13.54
C SER A 918 33.99 -30.92 -13.45
N GLU A 919 33.84 -31.76 -14.48
CA GLU A 919 34.48 -33.07 -14.53
C GLU A 919 36.02 -32.99 -14.56
N ASN A 920 36.57 -31.88 -15.06
CA ASN A 920 38.00 -31.59 -15.16
C ASN A 920 38.43 -30.49 -14.17
N ALA A 921 37.87 -30.47 -12.97
CA ALA A 921 38.17 -29.45 -11.97
C ALA A 921 39.67 -29.42 -11.63
N ASP A 922 40.32 -28.28 -11.91
CA ASP A 922 41.70 -28.00 -11.52
C ASP A 922 41.69 -26.94 -10.41
N VAL A 923 41.73 -27.42 -9.16
CA VAL A 923 41.75 -26.55 -7.98
C VAL A 923 42.99 -25.64 -7.99
N ALA A 924 44.12 -26.11 -8.53
CA ALA A 924 45.35 -25.33 -8.56
C ALA A 924 45.24 -24.16 -9.56
N ALA A 925 44.61 -24.38 -10.71
CA ALA A 925 44.35 -23.30 -11.68
C ALA A 925 43.42 -22.22 -11.11
N VAL A 926 42.33 -22.60 -10.42
CA VAL A 926 41.45 -21.64 -9.72
C VAL A 926 42.23 -20.92 -8.62
N ALA A 927 43.00 -21.66 -7.81
CA ALA A 927 43.78 -21.08 -6.72
C ALA A 927 44.84 -20.10 -7.23
N ALA A 928 45.46 -20.33 -8.39
CA ALA A 928 46.42 -19.42 -8.99
C ALA A 928 45.79 -18.03 -9.26
N VAL A 929 44.58 -18.00 -9.81
CA VAL A 929 43.84 -16.73 -10.05
C VAL A 929 43.56 -15.99 -8.74
N TYR A 930 43.10 -16.71 -7.71
CA TYR A 930 42.88 -16.10 -6.39
C TYR A 930 44.18 -15.70 -5.68
N SER A 931 45.27 -16.43 -5.90
CA SER A 931 46.59 -16.15 -5.33
C SER A 931 47.16 -14.83 -5.87
N GLU A 932 46.95 -14.55 -7.16
CA GLU A 932 47.26 -13.22 -7.73
C GLU A 932 46.46 -12.08 -7.07
N THR A 933 45.16 -12.28 -6.88
CA THR A 933 44.29 -11.30 -6.21
C THR A 933 44.65 -11.12 -4.74
N LEU A 934 44.96 -12.19 -4.03
CA LEU A 934 45.43 -12.17 -2.65
C LEU A 934 46.77 -11.44 -2.55
N SER A 935 47.69 -11.68 -3.49
CA SER A 935 48.98 -10.99 -3.54
C SER A 935 48.81 -9.49 -3.76
N ASP A 936 47.93 -9.06 -4.66
CA ASP A 936 47.60 -7.64 -4.85
C ASP A 936 47.00 -7.04 -3.57
N PHE A 937 45.98 -7.70 -2.99
CA PHE A 937 45.37 -7.30 -1.73
C PHE A 937 46.40 -7.15 -0.62
N LEU A 938 47.37 -8.07 -0.48
CA LEU A 938 48.37 -8.00 0.57
C LEU A 938 49.45 -6.95 0.29
N ARG A 939 49.92 -6.82 -0.95
CA ARG A 939 51.17 -6.10 -1.28
C ARG A 939 50.98 -4.69 -1.88
N ARG A 940 49.87 -4.40 -2.57
CA ARG A 940 49.63 -3.09 -3.22
C ARG A 940 49.02 -2.10 -2.23
N LYS A 941 49.72 -1.04 -1.82
CA LYS A 941 49.23 -0.09 -0.79
C LYS A 941 47.77 0.36 -0.97
N ALA A 942 47.38 0.76 -2.19
CA ALA A 942 46.01 1.11 -2.56
C ALA A 942 45.36 0.01 -3.44
N SER A 943 45.22 -1.20 -2.89
CA SER A 943 44.43 -2.26 -3.55
C SER A 943 42.94 -2.00 -3.34
N PRO A 944 42.12 -2.03 -4.40
CA PRO A 944 40.67 -1.85 -4.31
C PRO A 944 39.93 -3.11 -3.87
N VAL A 945 40.63 -4.24 -3.75
CA VAL A 945 40.04 -5.53 -3.38
C VAL A 945 39.55 -5.47 -1.92
N ARG A 946 38.24 -5.62 -1.73
CA ARG A 946 37.63 -5.70 -0.39
C ARG A 946 37.95 -7.05 0.27
N PRO A 947 38.22 -7.12 1.60
CA PRO A 947 38.50 -8.38 2.29
C PRO A 947 37.39 -9.45 2.11
N ALA A 948 36.13 -9.02 2.05
CA ALA A 948 34.98 -9.90 1.85
C ALA A 948 35.06 -10.69 0.53
N PHE A 949 35.61 -10.11 -0.55
CA PHE A 949 35.74 -10.77 -1.86
C PHE A 949 36.51 -12.10 -1.74
N LEU A 950 37.62 -12.11 -1.02
CA LEU A 950 38.46 -13.30 -0.79
C LEU A 950 37.88 -14.19 0.31
N LEU A 951 37.44 -13.59 1.41
CA LEU A 951 36.96 -14.33 2.59
C LEU A 951 35.70 -15.17 2.29
N ASP A 952 34.76 -14.63 1.50
CA ASP A 952 33.53 -15.34 1.15
C ASP A 952 33.81 -16.52 0.20
N ALA A 953 34.74 -16.36 -0.75
CA ALA A 953 35.17 -17.45 -1.61
C ALA A 953 35.81 -18.58 -0.80
N ILE A 954 36.72 -18.24 0.13
CA ILE A 954 37.34 -19.21 1.05
C ILE A 954 36.29 -19.94 1.86
N ARG A 955 35.33 -19.22 2.46
CA ARG A 955 34.25 -19.81 3.28
C ARG A 955 33.34 -20.74 2.47
N ARG A 956 33.09 -20.42 1.20
CA ARG A 956 32.18 -21.14 0.32
C ARG A 956 32.82 -22.36 -0.35
N PHE A 957 34.13 -22.32 -0.60
CA PHE A 957 34.88 -23.38 -1.31
C PHE A 957 36.08 -23.84 -0.47
N PRO A 958 35.90 -24.85 0.41
CA PRO A 958 36.98 -25.31 1.30
C PRO A 958 38.24 -25.78 0.57
N GLU A 959 38.11 -26.42 -0.60
CA GLU A 959 39.21 -26.84 -1.47
C GLU A 959 40.07 -25.66 -1.94
N LEU A 960 39.46 -24.52 -2.27
CA LEU A 960 40.15 -23.28 -2.63
C LEU A 960 40.85 -22.68 -1.41
N GLY A 961 40.15 -22.59 -0.28
CA GLY A 961 40.71 -22.08 0.96
C GLY A 961 41.93 -22.89 1.43
N TRP A 962 41.85 -24.22 1.31
CA TRP A 962 42.97 -25.10 1.63
C TRP A 962 44.14 -24.94 0.64
N ALA A 963 43.87 -24.72 -0.65
CA ALA A 963 44.91 -24.51 -1.65
C ALA A 963 45.70 -23.21 -1.40
N LEU A 964 45.05 -22.14 -0.92
CA LEU A 964 45.64 -20.81 -0.63
C LEU A 964 46.31 -20.70 0.76
N ARG A 965 46.34 -21.79 1.54
CA ARG A 965 46.72 -21.75 2.96
C ARG A 965 48.15 -21.26 3.19
N ASP A 966 49.06 -21.60 2.27
CA ASP A 966 50.49 -21.30 2.42
C ASP A 966 50.73 -19.81 2.12
N GLU A 967 50.11 -19.25 1.08
CA GLU A 967 50.15 -17.82 0.78
C GLU A 967 49.46 -16.97 1.85
N LEU A 968 48.35 -17.44 2.44
CA LEU A 968 47.69 -16.77 3.56
C LEU A 968 48.56 -16.77 4.82
N LEU A 969 49.25 -17.88 5.10
CA LEU A 969 50.17 -17.97 6.22
C LEU A 969 51.35 -17.01 6.03
N ASP A 970 51.94 -16.98 4.84
CA ASP A 970 53.02 -16.04 4.53
C ASP A 970 52.57 -14.58 4.59
N GLY A 971 51.36 -14.28 4.10
CA GLY A 971 50.74 -12.95 4.21
C GLY A 971 50.46 -12.49 5.64
N SER A 972 50.39 -13.43 6.59
CA SER A 972 50.18 -13.13 8.01
C SER A 972 51.45 -12.80 8.78
N ARG A 973 52.64 -13.02 8.20
CA ARG A 973 53.93 -12.74 8.85
C ARG A 973 54.21 -11.24 8.97
N VAL A 974 55.10 -10.89 9.89
CA VAL A 974 55.49 -9.48 10.14
C VAL A 974 56.04 -8.86 8.86
N SER A 975 55.55 -7.66 8.51
CA SER A 975 55.95 -6.90 7.31
C SER A 975 55.66 -7.56 5.95
N ALA A 976 54.90 -8.67 5.92
CA ALA A 976 54.54 -9.34 4.66
C ALA A 976 53.44 -8.61 3.87
N ALA A 977 52.56 -7.87 4.58
CA ALA A 977 51.50 -7.07 3.99
C ALA A 977 51.84 -5.57 4.03
N ALA A 978 51.39 -4.82 3.02
CA ALA A 978 51.61 -3.39 2.86
C ALA A 978 50.99 -2.55 4.00
N ARG A 979 49.89 -3.04 4.59
CA ARG A 979 49.21 -2.43 5.73
C ARG A 979 48.91 -3.50 6.76
N ALA A 980 49.08 -3.16 8.03
CA ALA A 980 48.84 -4.10 9.13
C ALA A 980 47.37 -4.55 9.27
N PHE A 981 46.39 -3.74 8.85
CA PHE A 981 45.00 -4.18 8.74
C PHE A 981 44.87 -5.44 7.86
N ARG A 982 45.60 -5.50 6.74
CA ARG A 982 45.54 -6.62 5.78
C ARG A 982 46.21 -7.88 6.32
N GLN A 983 47.26 -7.72 7.11
CA GLN A 983 47.86 -8.83 7.86
C GLN A 983 46.84 -9.47 8.83
N VAL A 984 46.04 -8.66 9.51
CA VAL A 984 44.94 -9.15 10.37
C VAL A 984 43.86 -9.85 9.54
N GLN A 985 43.49 -9.30 8.38
CA GLN A 985 42.54 -9.95 7.47
C GLN A 985 43.06 -11.30 6.95
N ALA A 986 44.36 -11.44 6.67
CA ALA A 986 44.96 -12.72 6.31
C ALA A 986 44.82 -13.76 7.44
N LEU A 987 45.00 -13.35 8.70
CA LEU A 987 44.74 -14.22 9.86
C LEU A 987 43.26 -14.62 9.98
N HIS A 988 42.32 -13.70 9.70
CA HIS A 988 40.89 -14.03 9.70
C HIS A 988 40.51 -15.00 8.58
N MET A 989 41.07 -14.85 7.38
CA MET A 989 40.90 -15.79 6.27
C MET A 989 41.51 -17.16 6.61
N LEU A 990 42.71 -17.18 7.17
CA LEU A 990 43.38 -18.40 7.61
C LEU A 990 42.61 -19.11 8.74
N GLN A 991 41.97 -18.35 9.63
CA GLN A 991 41.05 -18.89 10.63
C GLN A 991 39.88 -19.62 9.98
N ALA A 992 39.28 -19.05 8.93
CA ALA A 992 38.19 -19.70 8.20
C ALA A 992 38.65 -21.03 7.56
N VAL A 993 39.86 -21.05 6.96
CA VAL A 993 40.47 -22.27 6.40
C VAL A 993 40.62 -23.36 7.48
N LEU A 994 41.19 -23.02 8.63
CA LEU A 994 41.36 -23.98 9.74
C LEU A 994 40.02 -24.47 10.30
N GLN A 995 39.03 -23.59 10.44
CA GLN A 995 37.69 -23.95 10.92
C GLN A 995 37.01 -24.97 10.00
N GLN A 996 37.20 -24.87 8.68
CA GLN A 996 36.68 -25.85 7.73
C GLN A 996 37.33 -27.22 7.85
N GLN A 997 38.58 -27.32 8.34
CA GLN A 997 39.22 -28.62 8.58
C GLN A 997 38.68 -29.37 9.80
N GLN A 998 37.94 -28.66 10.67
CA GLN A 998 37.40 -29.22 11.90
C GLN A 998 36.26 -30.22 11.64
N GLN A 999 35.46 -30.02 10.58
CA GLN A 999 34.34 -30.89 10.24
C GLN A 999 34.74 -31.87 9.12
N GLU A 1000 34.38 -33.15 9.28
CA GLU A 1000 34.76 -34.22 8.34
C GLU A 1000 34.27 -33.97 6.90
N ASN A 1001 33.10 -33.33 6.74
CA ASN A 1001 32.48 -33.04 5.44
C ASN A 1001 33.11 -31.86 4.68
N THR A 1002 33.88 -30.98 5.34
CA THR A 1002 34.55 -29.83 4.70
C THR A 1002 36.07 -29.95 4.73
N ARG A 1003 36.62 -30.95 5.40
CA ARG A 1003 38.06 -31.20 5.52
C ARG A 1003 38.65 -31.59 4.16
N GLN A 1004 39.79 -30.98 3.83
CA GLN A 1004 40.48 -31.14 2.55
C GLN A 1004 41.78 -31.93 2.64
N ALA A 1005 42.26 -32.20 3.86
CA ALA A 1005 43.49 -32.94 4.11
C ALA A 1005 43.34 -33.95 5.25
N SER A 1006 44.27 -34.89 5.34
CA SER A 1006 44.33 -35.82 6.47
C SER A 1006 44.58 -35.10 7.79
N ALA A 1007 44.18 -35.70 8.92
CA ALA A 1007 44.40 -35.12 10.24
C ALA A 1007 45.89 -34.78 10.49
N ASP A 1008 46.81 -35.63 10.00
CA ASP A 1008 48.26 -35.41 10.11
C ASP A 1008 48.73 -34.20 9.30
N GLN A 1009 48.23 -34.02 8.08
CA GLN A 1009 48.55 -32.85 7.24
C GLN A 1009 48.01 -31.56 7.85
N VAL A 1010 46.81 -31.59 8.45
CA VAL A 1010 46.26 -30.42 9.14
C VAL A 1010 47.09 -30.10 10.38
N LEU A 1011 47.51 -31.10 11.15
CA LEU A 1011 48.38 -30.89 12.32
C LEU A 1011 49.77 -30.37 11.92
N ALA A 1012 50.34 -30.85 10.81
CA ALA A 1012 51.58 -30.30 10.25
C ALA A 1012 51.42 -28.80 9.93
N PHE A 1013 50.34 -28.45 9.23
CA PHE A 1013 50.05 -27.03 8.94
C PHE A 1013 49.81 -26.20 10.20
N VAL A 1014 49.16 -26.76 11.23
CA VAL A 1014 49.01 -26.10 12.55
C VAL A 1014 50.37 -25.85 13.21
N ALA A 1015 51.38 -26.70 12.98
CA ALA A 1015 52.74 -26.49 13.45
C ALA A 1015 53.42 -25.31 12.73
N ASP A 1016 53.15 -25.13 11.44
CA ASP A 1016 53.62 -23.98 10.66
C ASP A 1016 52.94 -22.68 11.14
N VAL A 1017 51.63 -22.72 11.36
CA VAL A 1017 50.84 -21.63 11.95
C VAL A 1017 51.40 -21.21 13.31
N ARG A 1018 51.69 -22.19 14.20
CA ARG A 1018 52.36 -21.94 15.48
C ARG A 1018 53.68 -21.20 15.28
N SER A 1019 54.49 -21.65 14.33
CA SER A 1019 55.82 -21.07 14.10
C SER A 1019 55.72 -19.60 13.67
N ALA A 1020 54.76 -19.26 12.80
CA ALA A 1020 54.47 -17.87 12.43
C ALA A 1020 53.96 -17.03 13.62
N ILE A 1021 53.07 -17.57 14.46
CA ILE A 1021 52.58 -16.88 15.66
C ILE A 1021 53.72 -16.60 16.63
N VAL A 1022 54.60 -17.57 16.85
CA VAL A 1022 55.77 -17.42 17.73
C VAL A 1022 56.65 -16.28 17.23
N GLU A 1023 56.94 -16.26 15.93
CA GLU A 1023 57.73 -15.21 15.28
C GLU A 1023 57.09 -13.82 15.47
N ILE A 1024 55.78 -13.67 15.24
CA ILE A 1024 55.07 -12.39 15.40
C ILE A 1024 55.12 -11.90 16.86
N VAL A 1025 54.81 -12.78 17.82
CA VAL A 1025 54.77 -12.42 19.25
C VAL A 1025 56.16 -12.10 19.79
N GLN A 1026 57.19 -12.85 19.41
CA GLN A 1026 58.57 -12.58 19.80
C GLN A 1026 59.08 -11.28 19.20
N THR A 1027 58.74 -11.01 17.93
CA THR A 1027 59.10 -9.75 17.28
C THR A 1027 58.46 -8.59 18.01
N ALA A 1028 57.16 -8.65 18.31
CA ALA A 1028 56.47 -7.59 19.06
C ALA A 1028 57.03 -7.41 20.49
N ALA A 1029 57.40 -8.49 21.18
CA ALA A 1029 57.94 -8.43 22.53
C ALA A 1029 59.32 -7.75 22.59
N ARG A 1030 60.12 -7.87 21.52
CA ARG A 1030 61.52 -7.42 21.42
C ARG A 1030 61.70 -6.11 20.67
N SER A 1031 60.80 -5.76 19.75
CA SER A 1031 60.90 -4.56 18.92
C SER A 1031 60.03 -3.42 19.48
N ASP A 1032 60.44 -2.18 19.20
CA ASP A 1032 59.61 -0.98 19.43
C ASP A 1032 58.70 -0.68 18.21
N ASP A 1033 58.42 -1.69 17.37
CA ASP A 1033 57.59 -1.51 16.17
C ASP A 1033 56.19 -1.01 16.56
N SER A 1034 55.82 0.17 16.05
CA SER A 1034 54.55 0.83 16.30
C SER A 1034 53.38 0.07 15.67
N GLN A 1035 53.63 -0.80 14.67
CA GLN A 1035 52.60 -1.56 13.99
C GLN A 1035 52.09 -2.77 14.81
N LEU A 1036 52.81 -3.24 15.83
CA LEU A 1036 52.42 -4.41 16.65
C LEU A 1036 52.00 -3.98 18.06
N ASN A 1037 50.86 -3.30 18.18
CA ASN A 1037 50.30 -2.87 19.46
C ASN A 1037 49.55 -3.99 20.21
N ALA A 1038 49.11 -3.71 21.45
CA ALA A 1038 48.44 -4.69 22.31
C ALA A 1038 47.12 -5.21 21.72
N GLN A 1039 46.36 -4.37 21.00
CA GLN A 1039 45.11 -4.76 20.36
C GLN A 1039 45.36 -5.72 19.19
N ARG A 1040 46.39 -5.49 18.38
CA ARG A 1040 46.77 -6.39 17.27
C ARG A 1040 47.31 -7.72 17.76
N LEU A 1041 48.17 -7.70 18.78
CA LEU A 1041 48.60 -8.94 19.45
C LEU A 1041 47.42 -9.72 20.02
N LYS A 1042 46.38 -9.03 20.49
CA LYS A 1042 45.15 -9.68 20.95
C LYS A 1042 44.46 -10.45 19.82
N GLU A 1043 44.36 -9.90 18.62
CA GLU A 1043 43.81 -10.60 17.45
C GLU A 1043 44.65 -11.82 17.06
N VAL A 1044 45.98 -11.69 17.02
CA VAL A 1044 46.91 -12.80 16.73
C VAL A 1044 46.74 -13.93 17.76
N LEU A 1045 46.66 -13.59 19.06
CA LEU A 1045 46.50 -14.58 20.12
C LEU A 1045 45.10 -15.19 20.17
N ARG A 1046 44.04 -14.46 19.77
CA ARG A 1046 42.71 -15.05 19.58
C ARG A 1046 42.73 -16.11 18.47
N PHE A 1047 43.35 -15.78 17.34
CA PHE A 1047 43.55 -16.74 16.25
C PHE A 1047 44.38 -17.95 16.72
N ALA A 1048 45.48 -17.73 17.44
CA ALA A 1048 46.32 -18.79 18.00
C ALA A 1048 45.53 -19.74 18.91
N LEU A 1049 44.72 -19.19 19.81
CA LEU A 1049 43.85 -19.96 20.71
C LEU A 1049 42.83 -20.79 19.91
N GLN A 1050 42.30 -20.24 18.82
CA GLN A 1050 41.38 -20.96 17.94
C GLN A 1050 42.10 -22.09 17.18
N ALA A 1051 43.29 -21.85 16.65
CA ALA A 1051 44.12 -22.88 16.02
C ALA A 1051 44.45 -24.02 17.01
N VAL A 1052 44.76 -23.69 18.27
CA VAL A 1052 44.97 -24.66 19.36
C VAL A 1052 43.73 -25.51 19.63
N ARG A 1053 42.55 -24.88 19.72
CA ARG A 1053 41.28 -25.59 19.92
C ARG A 1053 40.97 -26.54 18.76
N ILE A 1054 41.23 -26.11 17.52
CA ILE A 1054 41.03 -26.91 16.31
C ILE A 1054 42.02 -28.08 16.28
N GLY A 1055 43.31 -27.82 16.50
CA GLY A 1055 44.35 -28.86 16.57
C GLY A 1055 44.02 -29.92 17.62
N ALA A 1056 43.63 -29.50 18.83
CA ALA A 1056 43.23 -30.41 19.92
C ALA A 1056 41.99 -31.25 19.61
N ARG A 1057 41.12 -30.79 18.72
CA ARG A 1057 39.93 -31.54 18.27
C ARG A 1057 40.29 -32.52 17.16
N ILE A 1058 41.08 -32.09 16.19
CA ILE A 1058 41.55 -32.94 15.08
C ILE A 1058 42.45 -34.07 15.59
N SER A 1059 43.26 -33.81 16.62
CA SER A 1059 44.11 -34.83 17.24
C SER A 1059 43.35 -35.96 17.93
N GLN A 1060 42.04 -35.80 18.20
CA GLN A 1060 41.20 -36.91 18.69
C GLN A 1060 41.01 -38.00 17.62
N GLU A 1061 41.19 -37.64 16.34
CA GLU A 1061 41.16 -38.57 15.21
C GLU A 1061 42.56 -39.06 14.81
N ALA A 1062 43.62 -38.35 15.22
CA ALA A 1062 45.03 -38.72 15.07
C ALA A 1062 45.61 -39.24 16.41
N SER A 1063 46.90 -38.97 16.69
CA SER A 1063 47.54 -39.32 17.96
C SER A 1063 47.70 -38.10 18.88
N ALA A 1064 47.69 -38.35 20.19
CA ALA A 1064 47.99 -37.33 21.20
C ALA A 1064 49.44 -36.80 21.06
N ASP A 1065 50.37 -37.65 20.62
CA ASP A 1065 51.76 -37.27 20.37
C ASP A 1065 51.89 -36.27 19.21
N ALA A 1066 51.11 -36.45 18.14
CA ALA A 1066 51.09 -35.52 17.01
C ALA A 1066 50.57 -34.12 17.39
N LEU A 1067 49.64 -34.03 18.35
CA LEU A 1067 49.20 -32.74 18.90
C LEU A 1067 50.33 -32.03 19.64
N VAL A 1068 51.05 -32.75 20.49
CA VAL A 1068 52.14 -32.18 21.31
C VAL A 1068 53.32 -31.77 20.42
N GLU A 1069 53.56 -32.49 19.33
CA GLU A 1069 54.56 -32.12 18.32
C GLU A 1069 54.16 -30.86 17.54
N ALA A 1070 52.90 -30.78 17.09
CA ALA A 1070 52.37 -29.61 16.39
C ALA A 1070 52.25 -28.38 17.30
N LEU A 1071 51.87 -28.55 18.56
CA LEU A 1071 51.60 -27.48 19.53
C LEU A 1071 52.21 -27.82 20.90
N PRO A 1072 53.54 -27.70 21.07
CA PRO A 1072 54.19 -28.01 22.34
C PRO A 1072 53.80 -26.98 23.41
N PRO A 1073 53.40 -27.40 24.63
CA PRO A 1073 53.09 -26.49 25.73
C PRO A 1073 54.23 -25.52 26.07
N SER A 1074 55.48 -25.93 25.84
CA SER A 1074 56.67 -25.11 26.07
C SER A 1074 56.76 -23.89 25.16
N ALA A 1075 56.24 -23.95 23.92
CA ALA A 1075 56.24 -22.80 23.02
C ALA A 1075 55.37 -21.67 23.57
N PHE A 1076 54.15 -21.98 24.04
CA PHE A 1076 53.24 -20.98 24.63
C PHE A 1076 53.73 -20.47 26.00
N ALA A 1077 54.41 -21.31 26.78
CA ALA A 1077 55.08 -20.89 28.01
C ALA A 1077 56.20 -19.89 27.72
N SER A 1078 57.03 -20.15 26.72
CA SER A 1078 58.08 -19.23 26.26
C SER A 1078 57.49 -17.89 25.81
N LEU A 1079 56.40 -17.89 25.05
CA LEU A 1079 55.73 -16.65 24.65
C LEU A 1079 55.18 -15.86 25.84
N SER A 1080 54.68 -16.55 26.87
CA SER A 1080 54.20 -15.90 28.10
C SER A 1080 55.35 -15.26 28.87
N GLU A 1081 56.53 -15.89 28.87
CA GLU A 1081 57.75 -15.34 29.48
C GLU A 1081 58.23 -14.11 28.70
N ASP A 1082 58.35 -14.23 27.37
CA ASP A 1082 58.74 -13.14 26.45
C ASP A 1082 57.84 -11.90 26.66
N LEU A 1083 56.50 -12.06 26.67
CA LEU A 1083 55.58 -10.94 26.90
C LEU A 1083 55.62 -10.38 28.34
N SER A 1084 55.86 -11.21 29.34
CA SER A 1084 55.99 -10.77 30.74
C SER A 1084 57.27 -9.99 31.01
N SER A 1085 58.31 -10.25 30.22
CA SER A 1085 59.59 -9.54 30.25
C SER A 1085 59.59 -8.25 29.43
N SER A 1086 58.61 -8.06 28.54
CA SER A 1086 58.48 -6.89 27.68
C SER A 1086 57.90 -5.70 28.44
N GLU A 1087 58.61 -4.57 28.45
CA GLU A 1087 58.15 -3.32 29.06
C GLU A 1087 56.80 -2.85 28.48
N ARG A 1088 56.51 -3.16 27.21
CA ARG A 1088 55.28 -2.77 26.50
C ARG A 1088 54.05 -3.59 26.90
N PHE A 1089 54.22 -4.89 27.21
CA PHE A 1089 53.10 -5.83 27.34
C PHE A 1089 53.02 -6.55 28.69
N LYS A 1090 53.99 -6.35 29.60
CA LYS A 1090 54.02 -7.01 30.92
C LYS A 1090 52.75 -6.82 31.78
N ASN A 1091 52.04 -5.70 31.57
CA ASN A 1091 50.81 -5.38 32.30
C ASN A 1091 49.52 -5.86 31.58
N SER A 1092 49.62 -6.43 30.39
CA SER A 1092 48.46 -6.86 29.59
C SER A 1092 47.94 -8.23 30.04
N THR A 1093 47.11 -8.22 31.09
CA THR A 1093 46.49 -9.44 31.66
C THR A 1093 45.69 -10.27 30.64
N SER A 1094 45.11 -9.61 29.63
CA SER A 1094 44.36 -10.28 28.55
C SER A 1094 45.25 -11.14 27.64
N LEU A 1095 46.44 -10.65 27.24
CA LEU A 1095 47.37 -11.37 26.37
C LEU A 1095 47.96 -12.59 27.09
N LEU A 1096 48.44 -12.39 28.32
CA LEU A 1096 48.97 -13.47 29.17
C LEU A 1096 47.88 -14.49 29.53
N GLY A 1097 46.63 -14.05 29.69
CA GLY A 1097 45.48 -14.91 29.93
C GLY A 1097 45.21 -15.89 28.78
N MET A 1098 45.22 -15.41 27.53
CA MET A 1098 44.99 -16.26 26.34
C MET A 1098 46.10 -17.30 26.14
N LEU A 1099 47.36 -16.95 26.40
CA LEU A 1099 48.48 -17.90 26.32
C LEU A 1099 48.38 -19.02 27.37
N LYS A 1100 48.00 -18.66 28.62
CA LYS A 1100 47.73 -19.65 29.67
C LYS A 1100 46.56 -20.55 29.32
N GLU A 1101 45.50 -20.00 28.74
CA GLU A 1101 44.36 -20.78 28.26
C GLU A 1101 44.77 -21.77 27.17
N ALA A 1102 45.54 -21.31 26.17
CA ALA A 1102 46.07 -22.16 25.10
C ALA A 1102 46.91 -23.32 25.67
N GLN A 1103 47.84 -23.03 26.60
CA GLN A 1103 48.65 -24.04 27.27
C GLN A 1103 47.80 -25.06 28.04
N SER A 1104 46.75 -24.60 28.74
CA SER A 1104 45.82 -25.46 29.47
C SER A 1104 45.04 -26.38 28.53
N ILE A 1105 44.59 -25.88 27.37
CA ILE A 1105 43.85 -26.68 26.39
C ILE A 1105 44.73 -27.80 25.83
N ILE A 1106 45.97 -27.48 25.44
CA ILE A 1106 46.94 -28.46 24.91
C ILE A 1106 47.22 -29.54 25.96
N THR A 1107 47.54 -29.13 27.19
CA THR A 1107 47.89 -30.06 28.29
C THR A 1107 46.72 -31.00 28.60
N ARG A 1108 45.49 -30.48 28.61
CA ARG A 1108 44.28 -31.28 28.84
C ARG A 1108 44.00 -32.24 27.67
N ALA A 1109 44.20 -31.80 26.44
CA ALA A 1109 43.98 -32.62 25.25
C ALA A 1109 45.02 -33.74 25.11
N ALA A 1110 46.28 -33.46 25.43
CA ALA A 1110 47.36 -34.45 25.46
C ALA A 1110 47.19 -35.51 26.56
N ALA A 1111 46.51 -35.16 27.67
CA ALA A 1111 46.22 -36.08 28.78
C ALA A 1111 44.92 -36.90 28.59
N ALA A 1112 44.11 -36.60 27.57
CA ALA A 1112 42.87 -37.31 27.31
C ALA A 1112 43.14 -38.63 26.56
N GLU A 1113 42.71 -39.77 27.11
CA GLU A 1113 42.76 -41.05 26.39
C GLU A 1113 41.89 -41.01 25.12
N PRO A 1114 42.32 -41.62 23.99
CA PRO A 1114 41.56 -41.60 22.75
C PRO A 1114 40.18 -42.24 22.97
N SER A 1115 39.12 -41.46 22.78
CA SER A 1115 37.76 -41.95 23.00
C SER A 1115 37.43 -43.07 22.00
N ARG A 1116 37.27 -44.30 22.49
CA ARG A 1116 36.65 -45.40 21.73
C ARG A 1116 35.31 -44.93 21.17
N LYS A 1117 35.17 -44.98 19.84
CA LYS A 1117 33.90 -44.80 19.10
C LYS A 1117 32.72 -45.38 19.87
N ARG A 1118 31.80 -44.51 20.36
CA ARG A 1118 30.41 -44.93 20.61
C ARG A 1118 29.75 -45.08 19.25
N THR A 1119 29.65 -46.31 18.78
CA THR A 1119 28.70 -46.67 17.73
C THR A 1119 27.29 -46.40 18.23
N ALA A 1120 26.67 -45.33 17.74
CA ALA A 1120 25.21 -45.19 17.78
C ALA A 1120 24.60 -46.12 16.70
N PRO A 1121 23.42 -46.73 16.95
CA PRO A 1121 22.83 -47.70 16.05
C PRO A 1121 22.39 -47.02 14.75
N SER A 1122 22.65 -47.69 13.63
CA SER A 1122 22.11 -47.35 12.32
C SER A 1122 20.59 -47.34 12.35
N THR A 1123 19.97 -46.17 12.38
CA THR A 1123 18.58 -46.03 11.92
C THR A 1123 18.60 -46.21 10.41
N GLY A 1124 18.18 -47.39 9.97
CA GLY A 1124 18.01 -47.72 8.56
C GLY A 1124 17.10 -46.71 7.87
N ARG A 1125 17.69 -45.88 7.01
CA ARG A 1125 16.93 -45.13 6.01
C ARG A 1125 16.64 -46.14 4.90
N LYS A 1126 15.39 -46.62 4.89
CA LYS A 1126 14.83 -47.51 3.87
C LYS A 1126 15.23 -47.04 2.47
N SER A 1127 15.97 -47.88 1.76
CA SER A 1127 15.96 -47.89 0.30
C SER A 1127 14.54 -48.21 -0.16
N LYS A 1128 13.78 -47.20 -0.59
CA LYS A 1128 12.64 -47.44 -1.47
C LYS A 1128 13.19 -47.57 -2.89
N LYS A 1129 13.38 -48.82 -3.30
CA LYS A 1129 13.30 -49.27 -4.69
C LYS A 1129 12.10 -48.56 -5.34
N ALA A 1130 12.34 -47.68 -6.31
CA ALA A 1130 11.34 -47.37 -7.32
C ALA A 1130 11.28 -48.60 -8.24
N LYS A 1131 10.10 -49.20 -8.25
CA LYS A 1131 9.73 -50.38 -9.00
C LYS A 1131 9.43 -49.90 -10.42
N SER A 1132 10.15 -50.41 -11.40
CA SER A 1132 9.61 -50.60 -12.74
C SER A 1132 8.45 -51.59 -12.60
N ASP A 1133 7.25 -51.18 -12.99
CA ASP A 1133 6.26 -52.07 -13.58
C ASP A 1133 5.33 -51.24 -14.47
N SER A 1134 5.14 -51.80 -15.64
CA SER A 1134 4.24 -51.45 -16.73
C SER A 1134 2.76 -51.48 -16.32
N ASP A 1135 1.94 -50.99 -17.25
CA ASP A 1135 0.49 -51.17 -17.41
C ASP A 1135 -0.44 -50.26 -16.60
N ALA A 1136 -0.75 -49.09 -17.18
CA ALA A 1136 -2.10 -48.65 -17.62
C ALA A 1136 -2.11 -47.14 -17.90
#